data_AF-A0A084QZT6-F1
#
_entry.id   AF-A0A084QZT6-F1
#
_cell.length_a   1.000
_cell.length_b   1.000
_cell.length_c   1.000
_cell.angle_alpha   90.00
_cell.angle_beta   90.00
_cell.angle_gamma   90.00
#
_symmetry.space_group_name_H-M   'P 1'
#
loop_
_entity.id
_entity.type
_entity.pdbx_description
1 polymer ?
#
loop_
_entity_poly.entity_id
_entity_poly.type
_entity_poly.pdbx_seq_one_letter_code
_entity_poly.pdbx_strand_id
1 'polypeptide(L)'
;MDSPYANELRIAIGVVQKAAQLGQSIIASNDKGTVEKHDHSPVTVADFAIQALLVATFKAAFPDDVFVGEEDASDLRAKPDLLERVWGLLEGIGGDEDARALCRLPESKEHLCDLVDQCGANKPGKGRTWVFDPIDGTQNYVSRKLYAINIGLLLDGKQQLGVVGCPNMSIEAAAPFCDTDVDPTGIGCIIFAVKDHGAHIRALPGSLADTPTRQLPRNSSSAIKFLTSTTVDSCLPNIHEKIARSLSTPYPNVDLLPWVLRWAVLALGLGNTTVWVYKKRARYGKVWDHSGAMLLFEETGGKITDVHGKEIDLTVERKMIGNFGFVAAPKELHANVLETVQAVLKEEVLFAAILVLQISVLRPSKMSRYDVLVTGSSGHLGTALMLSLPSLGFIPFGIDILPSPTTNRVGSISDRNFVASLFEEFTFKHVLHAATLHKPHICSHTNQQFVETNITGTLNLLEVSGAKTLGKLESFVFFSTTSTFGMALSPQPGAPAAWIDEDVVPLPKNVYGITKVAAEDMCYLIHKQLGLPVLVLRTSRFFPEADDDEDRRTAMEDDNLKVLELAYRRCDIADIVSATVCAMKKASEIRWGKYIISAPPPFSNNPGTLAALDRNPEEVFAQASPGVQEVFQARGWKCLKRVDRVYDSSKAVRELGWEPRYTFGKVVERLAKGEAWRSELTVQVGKKGYHAESTGVYTQR
;
A
#
# COMPACT_ATOMS: atom_id res chain seq x y z
N MET A 1 31.20 32.98 -17.73
CA MET A 1 29.91 33.32 -18.37
C MET A 1 29.44 34.62 -17.77
N ASP A 2 29.05 35.58 -18.60
CA ASP A 2 28.46 36.85 -18.15
C ASP A 2 26.96 36.60 -17.92
N SER A 3 26.55 36.42 -16.66
CA SER A 3 25.22 35.97 -16.26
C SER A 3 24.84 36.58 -14.91
N PRO A 4 23.56 36.88 -14.65
CA PRO A 4 23.11 37.38 -13.34
C PRO A 4 23.35 36.38 -12.19
N TYR A 5 23.62 35.11 -12.49
CA TYR A 5 23.90 34.05 -11.52
C TYR A 5 25.38 33.63 -11.48
N ALA A 6 26.30 34.51 -11.90
CA ALA A 6 27.72 34.18 -11.95
C ALA A 6 28.32 33.85 -10.56
N ASN A 7 27.86 34.52 -9.50
CA ASN A 7 28.32 34.24 -8.14
C ASN A 7 27.78 32.89 -7.63
N GLU A 8 26.48 32.65 -7.83
CA GLU A 8 25.80 31.38 -7.55
C GLU A 8 26.50 30.20 -8.23
N LEU A 9 26.79 30.33 -9.53
CA LEU A 9 27.47 29.31 -10.32
C LEU A 9 28.88 29.05 -9.79
N ARG A 10 29.65 30.11 -9.46
CA ARG A 10 30.99 29.97 -8.89
C ARG A 10 30.97 29.17 -7.59
N ILE A 11 30.03 29.48 -6.69
CA ILE A 11 29.88 28.78 -5.41
C ILE A 11 29.44 27.32 -5.64
N ALA A 12 28.45 27.10 -6.50
CA ALA A 12 27.95 25.76 -6.82
C ALA A 12 29.03 24.85 -7.41
N ILE A 13 29.86 25.36 -8.33
CA ILE A 13 30.99 24.62 -8.88
C ILE A 13 32.04 24.33 -7.80
N GLY A 14 32.37 25.30 -6.95
CA GLY A 14 33.36 25.10 -5.88
C GLY A 14 32.94 24.01 -4.89
N VAL A 15 31.68 24.07 -4.43
CA VAL A 15 31.19 23.10 -3.43
C VAL A 15 30.93 21.72 -4.03
N VAL A 16 30.47 21.61 -5.29
CA VAL A 16 30.24 20.29 -5.91
C VAL A 16 31.54 19.52 -6.11
N GLN A 17 32.66 20.22 -6.36
CA GLN A 17 33.99 19.61 -6.42
C GLN A 17 34.38 18.96 -5.10
N LYS A 18 34.16 19.68 -3.98
CA LYS A 18 34.45 19.16 -2.64
C LYS A 18 33.50 18.05 -2.23
N ALA A 19 32.22 18.16 -2.57
CA ALA A 19 31.24 17.10 -2.37
C ALA A 19 31.62 15.81 -3.13
N ALA A 20 32.05 15.93 -4.39
CA ALA A 20 32.50 14.80 -5.18
C ALA A 20 33.76 14.13 -4.61
N GLN A 21 34.76 14.93 -4.19
CA GLN A 21 35.96 14.43 -3.52
C GLN A 21 35.60 13.69 -2.21
N LEU A 22 34.67 14.26 -1.44
CA LEU A 22 34.18 13.65 -0.21
C LEU A 22 33.53 12.29 -0.48
N GLY A 23 32.56 12.22 -1.41
CA GLY A 23 31.91 10.97 -1.81
C GLY A 23 32.90 9.90 -2.29
N GLN A 24 33.84 10.27 -3.18
CA GLN A 24 34.88 9.35 -3.65
C GLN A 24 35.76 8.81 -2.52
N SER A 25 36.11 9.64 -1.54
CA SER A 25 36.94 9.21 -0.41
C SER A 25 36.21 8.22 0.52
N ILE A 26 34.90 8.38 0.71
CA ILE A 26 34.07 7.49 1.54
C ILE A 26 34.06 6.08 0.94
N ILE A 27 33.80 5.93 -0.38
CA ILE A 27 33.82 4.63 -1.05
C ILE A 27 35.22 4.01 -0.99
N ALA A 28 36.27 4.79 -1.26
CA ALA A 28 37.64 4.29 -1.26
C ALA A 28 38.13 3.83 0.12
N SER A 29 37.63 4.44 1.21
CA SER A 29 37.97 4.03 2.59
C SER A 29 37.32 2.70 2.98
N ASN A 30 36.09 2.45 2.52
CA ASN A 30 35.36 1.21 2.75
C ASN A 30 36.10 -0.01 2.15
N ASP A 31 36.83 0.19 1.04
CA ASP A 31 37.57 -0.86 0.34
C ASP A 31 38.81 -1.36 1.08
N LYS A 32 39.39 -0.54 1.97
CA LYS A 32 40.60 -0.87 2.72
C LYS A 32 40.33 -1.76 3.94
N GLY A 33 39.10 -2.27 4.08
CA GLY A 33 38.72 -3.19 5.15
C GLY A 33 38.76 -2.56 6.54
N THR A 34 38.69 -1.23 6.62
CA THR A 34 38.61 -0.47 7.88
C THR A 34 37.17 -0.52 8.41
N VAL A 35 36.65 -1.74 8.58
CA VAL A 35 35.27 -2.01 9.05
C VAL A 35 35.30 -2.14 10.55
N GLU A 36 34.86 -1.09 11.26
CA GLU A 36 34.55 -1.21 12.69
C GLU A 36 33.20 -1.92 12.88
N LYS A 37 32.99 -2.53 14.05
CA LYS A 37 31.84 -3.40 14.36
C LYS A 37 30.45 -2.72 14.31
N HIS A 38 30.38 -1.44 13.95
CA HIS A 38 29.18 -0.59 13.97
C HIS A 38 28.92 0.13 12.63
N ASP A 39 29.27 -0.47 11.49
CA ASP A 39 29.20 0.24 10.20
C ASP A 39 27.78 0.47 9.67
N HIS A 40 27.40 1.75 9.59
CA HIS A 40 26.28 2.25 8.79
C HIS A 40 26.63 2.18 7.30
N SER A 41 25.62 2.11 6.43
CA SER A 41 25.84 2.02 4.97
C SER A 41 26.68 3.21 4.46
N PRO A 42 27.70 2.98 3.60
CA PRO A 42 28.57 4.04 3.11
C PRO A 42 27.83 5.12 2.31
N VAL A 43 26.66 4.79 1.76
CA VAL A 43 25.82 5.77 1.07
C VAL A 43 25.12 6.71 2.04
N THR A 44 24.55 6.19 3.13
CA THR A 44 23.95 6.99 4.20
C THR A 44 24.93 8.02 4.78
N VAL A 45 26.19 7.62 4.97
CA VAL A 45 27.24 8.53 5.45
C VAL A 45 27.54 9.63 4.41
N ALA A 46 27.61 9.27 3.13
CA ALA A 46 27.87 10.21 2.05
C ALA A 46 26.73 11.20 1.85
N ASP A 47 25.47 10.73 1.87
CA ASP A 47 24.27 11.55 1.74
C ASP A 47 24.25 12.66 2.80
N PHE A 48 24.42 12.30 4.07
CA PHE A 48 24.46 13.28 5.16
C PHE A 48 25.65 14.24 5.07
N ALA A 49 26.85 13.74 4.81
CA ALA A 49 28.04 14.58 4.77
C ALA A 49 27.99 15.57 3.60
N ILE A 50 27.58 15.13 2.42
CA ILE A 50 27.43 15.99 1.24
C ILE A 50 26.29 16.98 1.43
N GLN A 51 25.11 16.54 1.91
CA GLN A 51 24.00 17.46 2.12
C GLN A 51 24.38 18.55 3.13
N ALA A 52 25.02 18.19 4.25
CA ALA A 52 25.51 19.13 5.26
C ALA A 52 26.52 20.14 4.69
N LEU A 53 27.47 19.68 3.86
CA LEU A 53 28.46 20.54 3.20
C LEU A 53 27.80 21.54 2.24
N LEU A 54 26.84 21.06 1.44
CA LEU A 54 26.10 21.89 0.49
C LEU A 54 25.30 22.96 1.24
N VAL A 55 24.44 22.57 2.17
CA VAL A 55 23.58 23.52 2.89
C VAL A 55 24.39 24.53 3.71
N ALA A 56 25.47 24.12 4.40
CA ALA A 56 26.30 25.06 5.16
C ALA A 56 26.95 26.10 4.25
N THR A 57 27.45 25.67 3.08
CA THR A 57 28.07 26.56 2.09
C THR A 57 27.06 27.55 1.51
N PHE A 58 25.91 27.07 1.07
CA PHE A 58 24.91 27.95 0.47
C PHE A 58 24.20 28.83 1.50
N LYS A 59 23.95 28.36 2.72
CA LYS A 59 23.36 29.18 3.80
C LYS A 59 24.27 30.33 4.19
N ALA A 60 25.58 30.10 4.24
CA ALA A 60 26.55 31.16 4.52
C ALA A 60 26.63 32.20 3.39
N ALA A 61 26.46 31.79 2.13
CA ALA A 61 26.49 32.68 0.98
C ALA A 61 25.17 33.41 0.72
N PHE A 62 24.04 32.75 1.00
CA PHE A 62 22.68 33.22 0.76
C PHE A 62 21.80 32.95 1.99
N PRO A 63 21.96 33.74 3.08
CA PRO A 63 21.30 33.48 4.35
C PRO A 63 19.76 33.48 4.29
N ASP A 64 19.19 34.26 3.37
CA ASP A 64 17.75 34.46 3.24
C ASP A 64 17.08 33.49 2.25
N ASP A 65 17.85 32.66 1.53
CA ASP A 65 17.30 31.69 0.58
C ASP A 65 16.70 30.47 1.31
N VAL A 66 15.78 29.78 0.63
CA VAL A 66 15.20 28.50 1.09
C VAL A 66 16.04 27.33 0.57
N PHE A 67 16.18 26.28 1.36
CA PHE A 67 16.96 25.08 1.01
C PHE A 67 16.08 23.84 1.12
N VAL A 68 16.16 22.96 0.12
CA VAL A 68 15.43 21.69 0.03
C VAL A 68 16.43 20.59 -0.33
N GLY A 69 16.55 19.56 0.50
CA GLY A 69 17.40 18.39 0.24
C GLY A 69 16.63 17.10 0.46
N GLU A 70 17.18 15.96 0.08
CA GLU A 70 16.53 14.65 0.27
C GLU A 70 16.40 14.28 1.75
N GLU A 71 17.48 14.45 2.51
CA GLU A 71 17.63 13.88 3.85
C GLU A 71 17.11 14.79 4.97
N ASP A 72 16.72 14.18 6.10
CA ASP A 72 16.46 14.85 7.39
C ASP A 72 17.34 14.26 8.50
N ALA A 73 17.59 15.00 9.58
CA ALA A 73 18.59 14.60 10.57
C ALA A 73 18.06 13.58 11.61
N SER A 74 16.87 13.01 11.43
CA SER A 74 16.28 12.05 12.40
C SER A 74 17.24 10.90 12.68
N ASP A 75 17.89 10.38 11.64
CA ASP A 75 18.85 9.28 11.74
C ASP A 75 20.17 9.70 12.42
N LEU A 76 20.67 10.90 12.14
CA LEU A 76 21.86 11.47 12.80
C LEU A 76 21.62 11.68 14.29
N ARG A 77 20.44 12.18 14.66
CA ARG A 77 20.05 12.41 16.06
C ARG A 77 19.81 11.10 16.81
N ALA A 78 19.28 10.08 16.14
CA ALA A 78 19.04 8.76 16.73
C ALA A 78 20.32 7.92 16.89
N LYS A 79 21.37 8.18 16.10
CA LYS A 79 22.59 7.36 16.02
C LYS A 79 23.85 8.21 16.23
N PRO A 80 24.32 8.39 17.48
CA PRO A 80 25.49 9.22 17.77
C PRO A 80 26.75 8.80 16.99
N ASP A 81 26.99 7.51 16.81
CA ASP A 81 28.16 7.01 16.06
C ASP A 81 28.13 7.42 14.58
N LEU A 82 26.94 7.49 13.97
CA LEU A 82 26.76 8.01 12.62
C LEU A 82 27.10 9.50 12.56
N LEU A 83 26.59 10.27 13.51
CA LEU A 83 26.85 11.71 13.61
C LEU A 83 28.34 12.00 13.83
N GLU A 84 29.03 11.26 14.69
CA GLU A 84 30.47 11.35 14.90
C GLU A 84 31.24 11.08 13.60
N ARG A 85 30.87 10.03 12.86
CA ARG A 85 31.51 9.68 11.59
C ARG A 85 31.31 10.77 10.54
N VAL A 86 30.08 11.26 10.37
CA VAL A 86 29.76 12.33 9.41
C VAL A 86 30.51 13.62 9.80
N TRP A 87 30.55 13.96 11.08
CA TRP A 87 31.28 15.12 11.59
C TRP A 87 32.79 15.01 11.33
N GLY A 88 33.41 13.87 11.65
CA GLY A 88 34.84 13.66 11.43
C GLY A 88 35.24 13.74 9.96
N LEU A 89 34.37 13.28 9.05
CA LEU A 89 34.58 13.44 7.60
C LEU A 89 34.59 14.92 7.17
N LEU A 90 33.68 15.72 7.72
CA LEU A 90 33.61 17.16 7.43
C LEU A 90 34.79 17.93 8.03
N GLU A 91 35.22 17.59 9.24
CA GLU A 91 36.42 18.17 9.86
C GLU A 91 37.68 17.87 9.02
N GLY A 92 37.76 16.68 8.44
CA GLY A 92 38.84 16.30 7.53
C GLY A 92 38.96 17.20 6.29
N ILE A 93 37.86 17.78 5.81
CA ILE A 93 37.85 18.77 4.72
C ILE A 93 38.41 20.11 5.21
N GLY A 94 38.14 20.49 6.46
CA GLY A 94 38.52 21.77 7.04
C GLY A 94 40.02 22.00 7.18
N GLY A 95 40.86 20.98 7.00
CA GLY A 95 42.32 21.07 6.99
C GLY A 95 42.95 21.53 5.67
N ASP A 96 42.17 21.57 4.58
CA ASP A 96 42.64 21.96 3.23
C ASP A 96 42.38 23.47 3.00
N GLU A 97 43.45 24.26 2.81
CA GLU A 97 43.35 25.72 2.59
C GLU A 97 42.51 26.07 1.35
N ASP A 98 42.59 25.25 0.29
CA ASP A 98 41.79 25.43 -0.93
C ASP A 98 40.30 25.12 -0.68
N ALA A 99 39.99 24.23 0.26
CA ALA A 99 38.61 23.93 0.64
C ALA A 99 37.94 25.08 1.41
N ARG A 100 38.68 25.78 2.27
CA ARG A 100 38.14 26.94 3.00
C ARG A 100 37.77 28.12 2.10
N ALA A 101 38.32 28.18 0.88
CA ALA A 101 37.93 29.18 -0.12
C ALA A 101 36.67 28.79 -0.90
N LEU A 102 36.36 27.49 -1.00
CA LEU A 102 35.33 26.94 -1.90
C LEU A 102 34.07 26.44 -1.17
N CYS A 103 34.15 26.15 0.12
CA CYS A 103 33.00 25.71 0.93
C CYS A 103 33.00 26.29 2.35
N ARG A 104 31.88 26.14 3.04
CA ARG A 104 31.74 26.38 4.48
C ARG A 104 31.28 25.10 5.15
N LEU A 105 31.79 24.85 6.35
CA LEU A 105 31.44 23.70 7.16
C LEU A 105 30.44 24.12 8.24
N PRO A 106 29.59 23.20 8.74
CA PRO A 106 28.80 23.46 9.93
C PRO A 106 29.71 23.75 11.13
N GLU A 107 29.25 24.63 12.03
CA GLU A 107 30.07 25.12 13.17
C GLU A 107 30.11 24.13 14.34
N SER A 108 29.13 23.23 14.41
CA SER A 108 29.04 22.18 15.42
C SER A 108 28.17 21.02 14.89
N LYS A 109 28.20 19.89 15.59
CA LYS A 109 27.33 18.73 15.29
C LYS A 109 25.84 19.09 15.38
N GLU A 110 25.47 19.96 16.33
CA GLU A 110 24.09 20.43 16.44
C GLU A 110 23.72 21.30 15.24
N HIS A 111 24.59 22.24 14.87
CA HIS A 111 24.38 23.08 13.68
C HIS A 111 24.29 22.24 12.40
N LEU A 112 25.07 21.15 12.29
CA LEU A 112 24.95 20.19 11.19
C LEU A 112 23.54 19.60 11.13
N CYS A 113 23.04 19.05 12.23
CA CYS A 113 21.71 18.45 12.28
C CYS A 113 20.62 19.49 11.96
N ASP A 114 20.72 20.70 12.49
CA ASP A 114 19.75 21.77 12.24
C ASP A 114 19.67 22.17 10.77
N LEU A 115 20.82 22.26 10.10
CA LEU A 115 20.87 22.56 8.66
C LEU A 115 20.26 21.43 7.82
N VAL A 116 20.53 20.16 8.17
CA VAL A 116 19.97 19.00 7.47
C VAL A 116 18.45 18.92 7.70
N ASP A 117 17.97 19.13 8.93
CA ASP A 117 16.54 19.18 9.26
C ASP A 117 15.82 20.29 8.48
N GLN A 118 16.43 21.48 8.38
CA GLN A 118 15.87 22.59 7.59
C GLN A 118 15.71 22.19 6.12
N CYS A 119 16.70 21.54 5.51
CA CYS A 119 16.62 21.02 4.14
C CYS A 119 15.55 19.93 3.98
N GLY A 120 15.42 19.03 4.96
CA GLY A 120 14.46 17.92 4.95
C GLY A 120 13.00 18.34 5.15
N ALA A 121 12.77 19.46 5.85
CA ALA A 121 11.42 19.95 6.17
C ALA A 121 10.85 20.92 5.12
N ASN A 122 11.71 21.71 4.47
CA ASN A 122 11.29 22.75 3.54
C ASN A 122 10.78 22.18 2.21
N LYS A 123 10.06 23.04 1.47
CA LYS A 123 9.59 22.78 0.11
C LYS A 123 9.84 23.99 -0.80
N PRO A 124 9.93 23.78 -2.13
CA PRO A 124 9.97 24.90 -3.07
C PRO A 124 8.75 25.80 -2.94
N GLY A 125 8.93 27.09 -3.16
CA GLY A 125 7.86 28.07 -3.05
C GLY A 125 8.19 29.38 -3.77
N LYS A 126 7.59 30.47 -3.30
CA LYS A 126 7.91 31.81 -3.79
C LYS A 126 9.32 32.22 -3.36
N GLY A 127 9.99 33.00 -4.19
CA GLY A 127 11.37 33.44 -3.97
C GLY A 127 12.41 32.42 -4.40
N ARG A 128 13.63 32.58 -3.88
CA ARG A 128 14.78 31.76 -4.23
C ARG A 128 14.81 30.48 -3.40
N THR A 129 14.86 29.34 -4.07
CA THR A 129 14.99 28.03 -3.43
C THR A 129 16.12 27.23 -4.06
N TRP A 130 17.06 26.78 -3.24
CA TRP A 130 18.06 25.80 -3.62
C TRP A 130 17.55 24.38 -3.38
N VAL A 131 17.79 23.50 -4.34
CA VAL A 131 17.41 22.10 -4.30
C VAL A 131 18.66 21.24 -4.45
N PHE A 132 18.83 20.26 -3.56
CA PHE A 132 19.99 19.37 -3.55
C PHE A 132 19.57 17.90 -3.61
N ASP A 133 20.30 17.13 -4.41
CA ASP A 133 20.37 15.67 -4.30
C ASP A 133 21.82 15.30 -4.00
N PRO A 134 22.15 14.88 -2.76
CA PRO A 134 23.53 14.64 -2.37
C PRO A 134 24.15 13.43 -3.09
N ILE A 135 23.41 12.35 -3.33
CA ILE A 135 23.81 11.19 -4.14
C ILE A 135 22.58 10.63 -4.89
N ASP A 136 22.40 11.06 -6.14
CA ASP A 136 21.43 10.42 -7.04
C ASP A 136 22.03 9.12 -7.59
N GLY A 137 21.26 8.03 -7.50
CA GLY A 137 21.73 6.70 -7.89
C GLY A 137 22.46 5.96 -6.79
N THR A 138 21.98 6.05 -5.55
CA THR A 138 22.47 5.34 -4.34
C THR A 138 22.96 3.91 -4.60
N GLN A 139 22.21 3.09 -5.35
CA GLN A 139 22.59 1.70 -5.67
C GLN A 139 23.83 1.64 -6.58
N ASN A 140 23.93 2.55 -7.55
CA ASN A 140 25.10 2.65 -8.41
C ASN A 140 26.32 3.18 -7.64
N TYR A 141 26.13 4.16 -6.76
CA TYR A 141 27.19 4.67 -5.89
C TYR A 141 27.82 3.53 -5.07
N VAL A 142 27.00 2.73 -4.37
CA VAL A 142 27.47 1.55 -3.62
C VAL A 142 28.18 0.53 -4.52
N SER A 143 27.73 0.39 -5.76
CA SER A 143 28.30 -0.53 -6.75
C SER A 143 29.48 0.07 -7.55
N ARG A 144 29.96 1.26 -7.20
CA ARG A 144 31.01 2.03 -7.91
C ARG A 144 30.73 2.28 -9.39
N LYS A 145 29.46 2.38 -9.75
CA LYS A 145 28.97 2.74 -11.07
C LYS A 145 28.75 4.26 -11.16
N LEU A 146 28.06 4.71 -12.21
CA LEU A 146 27.72 6.13 -12.39
C LEU A 146 26.71 6.61 -11.36
N TYR A 147 26.98 7.75 -10.73
CA TYR A 147 26.09 8.47 -9.81
C TYR A 147 26.29 9.98 -10.02
N ALA A 148 25.41 10.81 -9.46
CA ALA A 148 25.50 12.25 -9.57
C ALA A 148 25.25 12.98 -8.25
N ILE A 149 25.76 14.20 -8.17
CA ILE A 149 25.45 15.18 -7.12
C ILE A 149 24.73 16.33 -7.82
N ASN A 150 23.50 16.63 -7.40
CA ASN A 150 22.66 17.63 -8.06
C ASN A 150 22.51 18.90 -7.22
N ILE A 151 22.63 20.05 -7.89
CA ILE A 151 22.38 21.38 -7.32
C ILE A 151 21.51 22.17 -8.30
N GLY A 152 20.33 22.58 -7.85
CA GLY A 152 19.41 23.43 -8.62
C GLY A 152 19.05 24.71 -7.87
N LEU A 153 18.90 25.81 -8.61
CA LEU A 153 18.31 27.06 -8.11
C LEU A 153 16.98 27.32 -8.82
N LEU A 154 15.94 27.50 -8.02
CA LEU A 154 14.61 27.91 -8.44
C LEU A 154 14.35 29.36 -8.02
N LEU A 155 13.69 30.11 -8.89
CA LEU A 155 13.07 31.39 -8.57
C LEU A 155 11.57 31.27 -8.88
N ASP A 156 10.73 31.36 -7.84
CA ASP A 156 9.28 31.14 -7.94
C ASP A 156 8.94 29.80 -8.64
N GLY A 157 9.71 28.76 -8.29
CA GLY A 157 9.64 27.41 -8.86
C GLY A 157 10.04 27.28 -10.34
N LYS A 158 10.62 28.31 -10.95
CA LYS A 158 11.23 28.23 -12.28
C LYS A 158 12.74 28.04 -12.16
N GLN A 159 13.29 27.08 -12.89
CA GLN A 159 14.72 26.76 -12.90
C GLN A 159 15.54 27.93 -13.45
N GLN A 160 16.56 28.35 -12.72
CA GLN A 160 17.47 29.45 -13.11
C GLN A 160 18.90 28.98 -13.31
N LEU A 161 19.36 28.04 -12.48
CA LEU A 161 20.70 27.47 -12.52
C LEU A 161 20.61 25.97 -12.19
N GLY A 162 21.39 25.16 -12.90
CA GLY A 162 21.60 23.75 -12.60
C GLY A 162 23.08 23.40 -12.68
N VAL A 163 23.59 22.65 -11.70
CA VAL A 163 24.96 22.14 -11.65
C VAL A 163 24.89 20.68 -11.22
N VAL A 164 25.42 19.80 -12.06
CA VAL A 164 25.48 18.35 -11.82
C VAL A 164 26.95 17.94 -11.79
N GLY A 165 27.40 17.45 -10.64
CA GLY A 165 28.68 16.78 -10.51
C GLY A 165 28.54 15.31 -10.87
N CYS A 166 29.38 14.83 -11.78
CA CYS A 166 29.38 13.44 -12.25
C CYS A 166 30.77 12.83 -12.00
N PRO A 167 31.07 12.34 -10.78
CA PRO A 167 32.44 11.99 -10.41
C PRO A 167 33.00 10.80 -11.18
N ASN A 168 32.12 9.91 -11.64
CA ASN A 168 32.49 8.70 -12.36
C ASN A 168 32.19 8.79 -13.88
N MET A 169 31.75 9.93 -14.41
CA MET A 169 31.42 10.07 -15.83
C MET A 169 32.50 10.86 -16.57
N SER A 170 33.01 10.30 -17.67
CA SER A 170 34.03 10.96 -18.47
C SER A 170 33.50 12.22 -19.16
N ILE A 171 34.32 13.27 -19.23
CA ILE A 171 34.03 14.47 -20.02
C ILE A 171 33.91 14.18 -21.53
N GLU A 172 34.57 13.11 -21.98
CA GLU A 172 34.55 12.62 -23.36
C GLU A 172 33.59 11.43 -23.54
N ALA A 173 32.60 11.28 -22.66
CA ALA A 173 31.58 10.24 -22.79
C ALA A 173 30.95 10.25 -24.18
N ALA A 174 30.83 9.07 -24.79
CA ALA A 174 30.30 8.86 -26.12
C ALA A 174 29.21 7.78 -26.10
N ALA A 175 28.34 7.78 -27.12
CA ALA A 175 27.32 6.75 -27.27
C ALA A 175 27.88 5.50 -27.98
N PRO A 176 27.37 4.27 -27.69
CA PRO A 176 26.34 3.95 -26.69
C PRO A 176 26.84 4.16 -25.26
N PHE A 177 25.93 4.42 -24.33
CA PHE A 177 26.26 4.79 -22.94
C PHE A 177 25.33 4.07 -21.96
N CYS A 178 25.84 3.64 -20.82
CA CYS A 178 25.12 2.90 -19.78
C CYS A 178 25.81 3.03 -18.40
N ASP A 179 25.17 2.49 -17.35
CA ASP A 179 25.64 2.59 -15.96
C ASP A 179 27.07 2.08 -15.70
N THR A 180 27.63 1.24 -16.58
CA THR A 180 28.97 0.66 -16.42
C THR A 180 30.07 1.45 -17.12
N ASP A 181 29.75 2.52 -17.86
CA ASP A 181 30.72 3.34 -18.59
C ASP A 181 31.40 4.37 -17.67
N VAL A 182 32.05 3.84 -16.63
CA VAL A 182 32.81 4.60 -15.64
C VAL A 182 34.07 5.20 -16.28
N ASP A 183 34.38 6.45 -15.96
CA ASP A 183 35.56 7.16 -16.44
C ASP A 183 36.85 6.42 -16.07
N PRO A 184 37.60 5.89 -17.05
CA PRO A 184 38.83 5.15 -16.78
C PRO A 184 39.95 6.03 -16.22
N THR A 185 39.86 7.36 -16.40
CA THR A 185 40.84 8.31 -15.87
C THR A 185 40.56 8.70 -14.42
N GLY A 186 39.33 8.45 -13.93
CA GLY A 186 38.88 8.85 -12.61
C GLY A 186 38.74 10.37 -12.41
N ILE A 187 38.77 11.16 -13.49
CA ILE A 187 38.71 12.63 -13.41
C ILE A 187 37.27 13.09 -13.17
N GLY A 188 36.29 12.51 -13.86
CA GLY A 188 34.90 12.94 -13.80
C GLY A 188 34.63 14.28 -14.48
N CYS A 189 33.38 14.73 -14.46
CA CYS A 189 32.99 16.02 -15.05
C CYS A 189 31.94 16.78 -14.24
N ILE A 190 31.78 18.07 -14.57
CA ILE A 190 30.66 18.90 -14.12
C ILE A 190 29.93 19.40 -15.34
N ILE A 191 28.61 19.22 -15.35
CA ILE A 191 27.71 19.77 -16.36
C ILE A 191 26.84 20.82 -15.67
N PHE A 192 26.72 21.99 -16.28
CA PHE A 192 25.96 23.08 -15.70
C PHE A 192 25.25 23.91 -16.76
N ALA A 193 24.19 24.58 -16.37
CA ALA A 193 23.47 25.51 -17.23
C ALA A 193 22.91 26.66 -16.43
N VAL A 194 22.92 27.85 -17.01
CA VAL A 194 22.16 29.00 -16.53
C VAL A 194 21.09 29.29 -17.57
N LYS A 195 19.88 29.56 -17.10
CA LYS A 195 18.74 29.84 -17.96
C LYS A 195 19.08 30.92 -18.98
N ASP A 196 18.75 30.67 -20.25
CA ASP A 196 19.01 31.51 -21.42
C ASP A 196 20.50 31.71 -21.77
N HIS A 197 21.41 30.93 -21.20
CA HIS A 197 22.85 31.03 -21.45
C HIS A 197 23.49 29.72 -21.95
N GLY A 198 22.69 28.67 -22.20
CA GLY A 198 23.16 27.38 -22.70
C GLY A 198 23.76 26.48 -21.62
N ALA A 199 23.85 25.18 -21.92
CA ALA A 199 24.51 24.20 -21.07
C ALA A 199 26.00 24.05 -21.43
N HIS A 200 26.80 23.72 -20.44
CA HIS A 200 28.25 23.68 -20.51
C HIS A 200 28.78 22.47 -19.75
N ILE A 201 29.96 21.98 -20.16
CA ILE A 201 30.69 20.91 -19.49
C ILE A 201 32.13 21.32 -19.24
N ARG A 202 32.69 20.87 -18.12
CA ARG A 202 34.10 21.00 -17.76
C ARG A 202 34.59 19.77 -16.99
N ALA A 203 35.90 19.62 -16.86
CA ALA A 203 36.48 18.64 -15.97
C ALA A 203 36.07 18.94 -14.53
N LEU A 204 35.86 17.89 -13.73
CA LEU A 204 35.52 18.04 -12.31
C LEU A 204 36.60 18.79 -11.53
N PRO A 205 37.91 18.46 -11.59
CA PRO A 205 38.94 19.25 -10.91
C PRO A 205 39.23 20.60 -11.58
N GLY A 206 39.98 21.45 -10.86
CA GLY A 206 40.56 22.71 -11.37
C GLY A 206 39.77 23.97 -10.99
N SER A 207 40.40 25.14 -11.12
CA SER A 207 39.79 26.44 -10.80
C SER A 207 38.73 26.84 -11.84
N LEU A 208 37.79 27.71 -11.49
CA LEU A 208 36.82 28.24 -12.45
C LEU A 208 37.48 29.10 -13.54
N ALA A 209 38.60 29.76 -13.23
CA ALA A 209 39.29 30.68 -14.13
C ALA A 209 40.14 29.96 -15.18
N ASP A 210 40.81 28.87 -14.78
CA ASP A 210 41.83 28.22 -15.60
C ASP A 210 41.33 26.95 -16.29
N THR A 211 40.23 26.38 -15.81
CA THR A 211 39.68 25.15 -16.40
C THR A 211 38.84 25.46 -17.63
N PRO A 212 39.22 24.95 -18.81
CA PRO A 212 38.43 25.15 -20.03
C PRO A 212 37.01 24.62 -19.85
N THR A 213 36.05 25.43 -20.28
CA THR A 213 34.63 25.06 -20.31
C THR A 213 34.19 24.94 -21.76
N ARG A 214 33.53 23.84 -22.12
CA ARG A 214 32.97 23.61 -23.45
C ARG A 214 31.46 23.81 -23.41
N GLN A 215 30.93 24.70 -24.25
CA GLN A 215 29.49 24.82 -24.44
C GLN A 215 28.96 23.58 -25.16
N LEU A 216 27.84 23.05 -24.69
CA LEU A 216 27.18 21.91 -25.32
C LEU A 216 26.39 22.38 -26.55
N PRO A 217 26.47 21.63 -27.67
CA PRO A 217 25.70 21.97 -28.85
C PRO A 217 24.21 21.77 -28.60
N ARG A 218 23.37 22.47 -29.35
CA ARG A 218 21.93 22.16 -29.38
C ARG A 218 21.72 20.78 -30.00
N ASN A 219 20.78 20.02 -29.43
CA ASN A 219 20.36 18.74 -29.96
C ASN A 219 19.71 18.94 -31.34
N SER A 220 20.40 18.53 -32.41
CA SER A 220 19.96 18.71 -33.80
C SER A 220 19.60 17.41 -34.52
N SER A 221 19.72 16.26 -33.85
CA SER A 221 19.43 14.96 -34.44
C SER A 221 17.92 14.76 -34.63
N SER A 222 17.52 14.36 -35.83
CA SER A 222 16.14 13.97 -36.14
C SER A 222 15.81 12.53 -35.72
N ALA A 223 16.82 11.71 -35.40
CA ALA A 223 16.64 10.34 -34.97
C ALA A 223 16.41 10.27 -33.47
N ILE A 224 15.41 9.51 -33.03
CA ILE A 224 15.13 9.28 -31.61
C ILE A 224 16.17 8.29 -31.06
N LYS A 225 16.77 8.63 -29.92
CA LYS A 225 17.67 7.76 -29.15
C LYS A 225 17.09 7.62 -27.74
N PHE A 226 16.49 6.48 -27.48
CA PHE A 226 15.67 6.25 -26.29
C PHE A 226 16.53 5.97 -25.06
N LEU A 227 16.43 6.87 -24.08
CA LEU A 227 17.11 6.81 -22.79
C LEU A 227 16.09 6.44 -21.71
N THR A 228 16.39 5.42 -20.92
CA THR A 228 15.50 4.92 -19.85
C THR A 228 16.30 4.24 -18.75
N SER A 229 15.59 3.59 -17.82
CA SER A 229 16.15 2.53 -16.98
C SER A 229 15.30 1.28 -17.05
N THR A 230 15.93 0.12 -17.21
CA THR A 230 15.25 -1.19 -17.20
C THR A 230 15.17 -1.83 -15.81
N THR A 231 15.86 -1.27 -14.81
CA THR A 231 16.04 -1.86 -13.49
C THR A 231 15.08 -1.31 -12.41
N VAL A 232 14.28 -0.27 -12.72
CA VAL A 232 13.39 0.40 -11.75
C VAL A 232 11.93 -0.08 -11.88
N ASP A 233 11.39 -0.71 -10.82
CA ASP A 233 9.96 -1.13 -10.72
C ASP A 233 9.01 0.01 -10.31
N SER A 234 9.18 1.20 -10.91
CA SER A 234 8.21 2.29 -10.76
C SER A 234 7.45 2.60 -12.05
N CYS A 235 7.90 2.05 -13.17
CA CYS A 235 7.28 2.23 -14.48
C CYS A 235 6.16 1.23 -14.75
N LEU A 236 5.18 1.62 -15.57
CA LEU A 236 4.16 0.71 -16.07
C LEU A 236 4.85 -0.37 -16.94
N PRO A 237 4.62 -1.68 -16.69
CA PRO A 237 5.36 -2.74 -17.36
C PRO A 237 5.26 -2.66 -18.89
N ASN A 238 6.39 -2.86 -19.57
CA ASN A 238 6.53 -2.93 -21.03
C ASN A 238 6.10 -1.68 -21.83
N ILE A 239 5.63 -0.62 -21.17
CA ILE A 239 5.05 0.53 -21.88
C ILE A 239 6.10 1.30 -22.68
N HIS A 240 7.30 1.46 -22.13
CA HIS A 240 8.37 2.23 -22.75
C HIS A 240 8.95 1.50 -23.97
N GLU A 241 9.03 0.17 -23.91
CA GLU A 241 9.40 -0.65 -25.06
C GLU A 241 8.37 -0.51 -26.20
N LYS A 242 7.07 -0.54 -25.86
CA LYS A 242 5.99 -0.31 -26.84
C LYS A 242 6.09 1.07 -27.48
N ILE A 243 6.31 2.11 -26.67
CA ILE A 243 6.47 3.49 -27.15
C ILE A 243 7.69 3.59 -28.07
N ALA A 244 8.84 3.04 -27.67
CA ALA A 244 10.04 3.03 -28.49
C ALA A 244 9.83 2.30 -29.83
N ARG A 245 9.11 1.17 -29.80
CA ARG A 245 8.73 0.43 -31.01
C ARG A 245 7.83 1.26 -31.94
N SER A 246 6.83 1.95 -31.39
CA SER A 246 5.97 2.87 -32.18
C SER A 246 6.75 4.05 -32.77
N LEU A 247 7.79 4.50 -32.07
CA LEU A 247 8.74 5.52 -32.55
C LEU A 247 9.82 4.94 -33.49
N SER A 248 9.79 3.64 -33.79
CA SER A 248 10.77 2.95 -34.64
C SER A 248 12.23 3.10 -34.17
N THR A 249 12.46 3.11 -32.86
CA THR A 249 13.79 3.20 -32.24
C THR A 249 14.12 1.95 -31.42
N PRO A 250 15.41 1.55 -31.32
CA PRO A 250 15.83 0.52 -30.39
C PRO A 250 15.47 0.86 -28.93
N TYR A 251 15.30 -0.17 -28.11
CA TYR A 251 14.98 -0.02 -26.69
C TYR A 251 15.76 -1.04 -25.83
N PRO A 252 16.47 -0.59 -24.78
CA PRO A 252 16.95 0.78 -24.57
C PRO A 252 18.11 1.13 -25.54
N ASN A 253 18.28 2.41 -25.92
CA ASN A 253 19.55 2.87 -26.51
C ASN A 253 20.58 3.23 -25.43
N VAL A 254 20.09 3.84 -24.35
CA VAL A 254 20.86 4.23 -23.16
C VAL A 254 20.08 3.74 -21.94
N ASP A 255 20.73 2.95 -21.08
CA ASP A 255 20.15 2.40 -19.85
C ASP A 255 20.91 2.95 -18.65
N LEU A 256 20.25 3.85 -17.91
CA LEU A 256 20.83 4.57 -16.78
C LEU A 256 19.87 4.58 -15.60
N LEU A 257 20.28 3.96 -14.50
CA LEU A 257 19.52 3.96 -13.25
C LEU A 257 19.28 5.39 -12.71
N PRO A 258 20.29 6.26 -12.51
CA PRO A 258 20.14 7.52 -11.77
C PRO A 258 19.43 8.58 -12.61
N TRP A 259 18.44 9.27 -12.03
CA TRP A 259 17.58 10.23 -12.74
C TRP A 259 18.31 11.49 -13.19
N VAL A 260 19.17 12.04 -12.34
CA VAL A 260 19.96 13.25 -12.60
C VAL A 260 20.89 13.01 -13.80
N LEU A 261 21.51 11.83 -13.87
CA LEU A 261 22.35 11.46 -15.02
C LEU A 261 21.56 11.30 -16.31
N ARG A 262 20.29 10.91 -16.27
CA ARG A 262 19.45 10.88 -17.48
C ARG A 262 19.36 12.27 -18.10
N TRP A 263 19.12 13.30 -17.29
CA TRP A 263 19.06 14.68 -17.77
C TRP A 263 20.40 15.19 -18.31
N ALA A 264 21.49 14.88 -17.61
CA ALA A 264 22.83 15.20 -18.06
C ALA A 264 23.16 14.55 -19.42
N VAL A 265 22.80 13.28 -19.60
CA VAL A 265 23.06 12.53 -20.82
C VAL A 265 22.16 12.98 -21.98
N LEU A 266 20.93 13.41 -21.69
CA LEU A 266 20.07 14.10 -22.67
C LEU A 266 20.70 15.42 -23.14
N ALA A 267 21.27 16.20 -22.22
CA ALA A 267 21.96 17.45 -22.56
C ALA A 267 23.23 17.22 -23.40
N LEU A 268 23.95 16.12 -23.16
CA LEU A 268 25.12 15.71 -23.96
C LEU A 268 24.75 15.13 -25.34
N GLY A 269 23.48 14.79 -25.57
CA GLY A 269 23.02 14.20 -26.83
C GLY A 269 23.42 12.74 -27.06
N LEU A 270 23.91 12.03 -26.02
CA LEU A 270 24.22 10.59 -26.13
C LEU A 270 22.92 9.77 -26.21
N GLY A 271 21.91 10.20 -25.46
CA GLY A 271 20.49 9.96 -25.73
C GLY A 271 19.81 11.30 -26.00
N ASN A 272 18.60 11.30 -26.56
CA ASN A 272 17.86 12.55 -26.76
C ASN A 272 16.40 12.48 -26.35
N THR A 273 15.86 11.30 -26.06
CA THR A 273 14.46 11.14 -25.70
C THR A 273 14.33 10.27 -24.46
N THR A 274 13.57 10.70 -23.46
CA THR A 274 13.16 9.85 -22.34
C THR A 274 11.65 9.95 -22.12
N VAL A 275 11.04 8.82 -21.80
CA VAL A 275 9.64 8.74 -21.40
C VAL A 275 9.57 7.94 -20.11
N TRP A 276 8.78 8.42 -19.16
CA TRP A 276 8.48 7.70 -17.94
C TRP A 276 6.99 7.73 -17.66
N VAL A 277 6.40 6.56 -17.43
CA VAL A 277 4.99 6.41 -17.13
C VAL A 277 4.92 5.61 -15.84
N TYR A 278 4.43 6.20 -14.77
CA TYR A 278 4.38 5.49 -13.49
C TYR A 278 3.33 4.37 -13.50
N LYS A 279 3.64 3.26 -12.85
CA LYS A 279 2.72 2.12 -12.65
C LYS A 279 1.52 2.47 -11.77
N LYS A 280 1.73 3.37 -10.80
CA LYS A 280 0.71 3.79 -9.80
C LYS A 280 0.44 5.27 -9.97
N ARG A 281 -0.85 5.66 -9.98
CA ARG A 281 -1.26 7.08 -10.04
C ARG A 281 -0.82 7.91 -8.84
N ALA A 282 -0.64 7.29 -7.67
CA ALA A 282 -0.18 7.96 -6.46
C ALA A 282 1.35 8.10 -6.37
N ARG A 283 2.11 7.69 -7.40
CA ARG A 283 3.56 7.85 -7.46
C ARG A 283 3.90 9.13 -8.22
N TYR A 284 4.80 9.92 -7.65
CA TYR A 284 5.25 11.20 -8.18
C TYR A 284 6.78 11.26 -8.17
N GLY A 285 7.36 12.07 -9.07
CA GLY A 285 8.79 12.40 -9.04
C GLY A 285 9.11 13.29 -7.85
N LYS A 286 10.30 13.12 -7.26
CA LYS A 286 10.82 13.97 -6.19
C LYS A 286 11.49 15.20 -6.82
N VAL A 287 11.36 16.38 -6.24
CA VAL A 287 11.88 17.60 -6.89
C VAL A 287 13.41 17.54 -7.07
N TRP A 288 14.14 16.93 -6.14
CA TRP A 288 15.61 16.86 -6.19
C TRP A 288 16.17 15.91 -7.25
N ASP A 289 15.46 14.84 -7.63
CA ASP A 289 15.84 13.95 -8.74
C ASP A 289 15.85 14.66 -10.12
N HIS A 290 15.27 15.88 -10.23
CA HIS A 290 14.98 16.51 -11.52
C HIS A 290 15.34 18.01 -11.59
N SER A 291 15.05 18.79 -10.55
CA SER A 291 15.25 20.25 -10.54
C SER A 291 16.72 20.62 -10.73
N GLY A 292 17.02 21.61 -11.56
CA GLY A 292 18.37 21.99 -11.95
C GLY A 292 18.91 21.10 -13.09
N ALA A 293 18.83 19.78 -12.94
CA ALA A 293 19.28 18.83 -13.96
C ALA A 293 18.47 18.92 -15.26
N MET A 294 17.14 19.08 -15.16
CA MET A 294 16.26 19.29 -16.33
C MET A 294 16.65 20.53 -17.16
N LEU A 295 17.09 21.61 -16.49
CA LEU A 295 17.51 22.84 -17.16
C LEU A 295 18.68 22.60 -18.13
N LEU A 296 19.57 21.64 -17.82
CA LEU A 296 20.67 21.26 -18.73
C LEU A 296 20.14 20.83 -20.10
N PHE A 297 19.05 20.06 -20.11
CA PHE A 297 18.45 19.60 -21.35
C PHE A 297 17.65 20.71 -22.04
N GLU A 298 16.91 21.52 -21.29
CA GLU A 298 16.18 22.67 -21.84
C GLU A 298 17.12 23.66 -22.56
N GLU A 299 18.27 23.97 -21.95
CA GLU A 299 19.29 24.87 -22.50
C GLU A 299 20.05 24.29 -23.72
N THR A 300 19.89 23.00 -24.00
CA THR A 300 20.37 22.35 -25.24
C THR A 300 19.26 22.14 -26.27
N GLY A 301 18.09 22.77 -26.09
CA GLY A 301 16.96 22.72 -27.01
C GLY A 301 15.95 21.61 -26.71
N GLY A 302 16.04 20.98 -25.55
CA GLY A 302 15.07 20.01 -25.06
C GLY A 302 13.74 20.66 -24.67
N LYS A 303 12.68 19.87 -24.73
CA LYS A 303 11.36 20.19 -24.16
C LYS A 303 10.93 19.07 -23.25
N ILE A 304 10.37 19.44 -22.09
CA ILE A 304 9.96 18.51 -21.04
C ILE A 304 8.51 18.80 -20.67
N THR A 305 7.68 17.75 -20.65
CA THR A 305 6.32 17.79 -20.12
C THR A 305 6.06 16.52 -19.33
N ASP A 306 4.91 16.46 -18.65
CA ASP A 306 4.37 15.17 -18.23
C ASP A 306 3.75 14.39 -19.40
N VAL A 307 3.21 13.20 -19.16
CA VAL A 307 2.62 12.35 -20.22
C VAL A 307 1.31 12.91 -20.79
N HIS A 308 0.73 13.90 -20.13
CA HIS A 308 -0.46 14.63 -20.57
C HIS A 308 -0.12 15.92 -21.32
N GLY A 309 1.17 16.26 -21.44
CA GLY A 309 1.63 17.49 -22.09
C GLY A 309 1.63 18.71 -21.18
N LYS A 310 1.39 18.54 -19.87
CA LYS A 310 1.47 19.63 -18.90
C LYS A 310 2.93 19.99 -18.63
N GLU A 311 3.22 21.29 -18.50
CA GLU A 311 4.53 21.76 -18.03
C GLU A 311 4.86 21.20 -16.64
N ILE A 312 6.14 20.94 -16.40
CA ILE A 312 6.60 20.46 -15.10
C ILE A 312 6.45 21.57 -14.05
N ASP A 313 5.78 21.24 -12.96
CA ASP A 313 5.44 22.13 -11.86
C ASP A 313 6.27 21.77 -10.63
N LEU A 314 7.28 22.60 -10.36
CA LEU A 314 8.18 22.47 -9.22
C LEU A 314 7.74 23.29 -8.01
N THR A 315 6.55 23.94 -8.03
CA THR A 315 6.13 24.90 -6.98
C THR A 315 5.28 24.30 -5.87
N VAL A 316 4.77 23.08 -6.04
CA VAL A 316 3.63 22.59 -5.23
C VAL A 316 4.08 21.97 -3.91
N GLU A 317 4.96 20.99 -3.97
CA GLU A 317 5.44 20.21 -2.82
C GLU A 317 6.87 19.70 -3.08
N ARG A 318 7.47 19.01 -2.11
CA ARG A 318 8.72 18.23 -2.27
C ARG A 318 8.63 17.16 -3.37
N LYS A 319 7.40 16.80 -3.78
CA LYS A 319 7.07 15.88 -4.87
C LYS A 319 6.26 16.62 -5.92
N MET A 320 6.46 16.29 -7.20
CA MET A 320 5.75 16.89 -8.34
C MET A 320 4.33 16.31 -8.47
N ILE A 321 3.47 16.55 -7.48
CA ILE A 321 2.10 16.01 -7.42
C ILE A 321 1.19 16.56 -8.52
N GLY A 322 1.59 17.69 -9.14
CA GLY A 322 0.90 18.30 -10.26
C GLY A 322 1.18 17.66 -11.62
N ASN A 323 2.10 16.69 -11.69
CA ASN A 323 2.55 16.05 -12.94
C ASN A 323 2.52 14.53 -12.82
N PHE A 324 2.20 13.84 -13.92
CA PHE A 324 2.22 12.39 -13.99
C PHE A 324 3.20 11.90 -15.06
N GLY A 325 4.31 11.28 -14.62
CA GLY A 325 5.35 10.80 -15.52
C GLY A 325 6.09 11.93 -16.24
N PHE A 326 6.87 11.57 -17.26
CA PHE A 326 7.71 12.50 -18.04
C PHE A 326 7.71 12.13 -19.51
N VAL A 327 7.77 13.15 -20.35
CA VAL A 327 8.11 13.08 -21.77
C VAL A 327 9.11 14.19 -22.05
N ALA A 328 10.34 13.81 -22.36
CA ALA A 328 11.39 14.73 -22.77
C ALA A 328 12.00 14.31 -24.10
N ALA A 329 12.15 15.27 -25.01
CA ALA A 329 12.74 15.09 -26.34
C ALA A 329 13.22 16.46 -26.87
N PRO A 330 14.03 16.53 -27.95
CA PRO A 330 14.32 17.79 -28.63
C PRO A 330 13.00 18.46 -29.02
N LYS A 331 12.95 19.79 -28.97
CA LYS A 331 11.72 20.57 -29.16
C LYS A 331 10.98 20.21 -30.45
N GLU A 332 11.73 19.92 -31.52
CA GLU A 332 11.22 19.52 -32.84
C GLU A 332 10.59 18.12 -32.85
N LEU A 333 11.05 17.22 -31.96
CA LEU A 333 10.55 15.83 -31.86
C LEU A 333 9.49 15.67 -30.76
N HIS A 334 9.45 16.57 -29.78
CA HIS A 334 8.63 16.43 -28.57
C HIS A 334 7.14 16.20 -28.86
N ALA A 335 6.57 16.94 -29.80
CA ALA A 335 5.17 16.78 -30.16
C ALA A 335 4.85 15.37 -30.68
N ASN A 336 5.70 14.85 -31.57
CA ASN A 336 5.56 13.50 -32.12
C ASN A 336 5.74 12.43 -31.03
N VAL A 337 6.71 12.60 -30.13
CA VAL A 337 6.94 11.69 -29.00
C VAL A 337 5.73 11.70 -28.06
N LEU A 338 5.25 12.87 -27.67
CA LEU A 338 4.08 13.02 -26.79
C LEU A 338 2.83 12.41 -27.41
N GLU A 339 2.56 12.69 -28.68
CA GLU A 339 1.42 12.10 -29.40
C GLU A 339 1.53 10.58 -29.43
N THR A 340 2.73 10.03 -29.69
CA THR A 340 2.95 8.58 -29.65
C THR A 340 2.73 8.01 -28.25
N VAL A 341 3.21 8.67 -27.20
CA VAL A 341 2.97 8.27 -25.80
C VAL A 341 1.47 8.24 -25.51
N GLN A 342 0.73 9.28 -25.89
CA GLN A 342 -0.70 9.37 -25.66
C GLN A 342 -1.48 8.36 -26.50
N ALA A 343 -1.06 8.11 -27.75
CA ALA A 343 -1.63 7.09 -28.62
C ALA A 343 -1.43 5.70 -28.02
N VAL A 344 -0.20 5.35 -27.60
CA VAL A 344 0.09 4.06 -26.96
C VAL A 344 -0.65 3.92 -25.64
N LEU A 345 -0.71 4.95 -24.79
CA LEU A 345 -1.49 4.90 -23.55
C LEU A 345 -2.99 4.77 -23.82
N LYS A 346 -3.50 5.44 -24.85
CA LYS A 346 -4.89 5.29 -25.30
C LYS A 346 -5.13 3.91 -25.87
N GLU A 347 -4.18 3.33 -26.60
CA GLU A 347 -4.21 1.95 -27.06
C GLU A 347 -4.11 0.97 -25.90
N GLU A 348 -3.39 1.23 -24.82
CA GLU A 348 -3.40 0.36 -23.64
C GLU A 348 -4.74 0.47 -22.90
N VAL A 349 -5.33 1.67 -22.83
CA VAL A 349 -6.67 1.86 -22.26
C VAL A 349 -7.73 1.25 -23.17
N LEU A 350 -7.59 1.39 -24.48
CA LEU A 350 -8.50 0.88 -25.49
C LEU A 350 -8.29 -0.61 -25.70
N PHE A 351 -7.10 -1.16 -25.57
CA PHE A 351 -6.79 -2.59 -25.57
C PHE A 351 -7.20 -3.19 -24.24
N ALA A 352 -7.07 -2.50 -23.10
CA ALA A 352 -7.71 -2.93 -21.87
C ALA A 352 -9.24 -2.90 -22.01
N ALA A 353 -9.82 -1.88 -22.64
CA ALA A 353 -11.26 -1.75 -22.88
C ALA A 353 -11.76 -2.71 -23.98
N ILE A 354 -10.97 -2.98 -25.02
CA ILE A 354 -11.22 -3.91 -26.11
C ILE A 354 -10.92 -5.32 -25.64
N LEU A 355 -9.97 -5.58 -24.75
CA LEU A 355 -9.82 -6.86 -24.08
C LEU A 355 -11.05 -7.08 -23.20
N VAL A 356 -11.52 -6.06 -22.47
CA VAL A 356 -12.82 -6.08 -21.77
C VAL A 356 -14.01 -6.30 -22.74
N LEU A 357 -14.00 -5.74 -23.95
CA LEU A 357 -15.09 -5.86 -24.95
C LEU A 357 -14.96 -7.09 -25.88
N GLN A 358 -13.77 -7.61 -26.18
CA GLN A 358 -13.49 -8.81 -26.98
C GLN A 358 -13.54 -10.07 -26.12
N ILE A 359 -13.21 -9.99 -24.82
CA ILE A 359 -13.67 -10.97 -23.82
C ILE A 359 -15.21 -11.02 -23.83
N SER A 360 -15.88 -9.92 -24.16
CA SER A 360 -17.34 -9.86 -24.26
C SER A 360 -17.92 -10.29 -25.63
N VAL A 361 -17.13 -10.37 -26.73
CA VAL A 361 -17.68 -10.52 -28.10
C VAL A 361 -17.01 -11.59 -28.98
N LEU A 362 -15.82 -12.13 -28.67
CA LEU A 362 -15.15 -13.14 -29.51
C LEU A 362 -14.55 -14.32 -28.73
N ARG A 363 -15.36 -15.04 -27.94
CA ARG A 363 -15.16 -16.48 -27.65
C ARG A 363 -16.49 -17.18 -27.31
N PRO A 364 -16.97 -18.11 -28.15
CA PRO A 364 -17.83 -19.19 -27.67
C PRO A 364 -16.94 -20.30 -27.06
N SER A 365 -17.13 -20.53 -25.74
CA SER A 365 -16.62 -21.64 -24.89
C SER A 365 -15.09 -21.70 -24.67
N LYS A 366 -14.50 -21.62 -23.46
CA LYS A 366 -14.93 -21.89 -22.09
C LYS A 366 -14.23 -20.87 -21.13
N MET A 367 -14.89 -19.79 -20.72
CA MET A 367 -14.60 -19.25 -19.38
C MET A 367 -15.37 -20.14 -18.40
N SER A 368 -14.70 -20.74 -17.42
CA SER A 368 -15.38 -21.56 -16.41
C SER A 368 -16.34 -20.67 -15.63
N ARG A 369 -17.59 -21.12 -15.56
CA ARG A 369 -18.73 -20.37 -15.05
C ARG A 369 -18.77 -20.47 -13.53
N TYR A 370 -18.04 -19.62 -12.82
CA TYR A 370 -18.15 -19.48 -11.36
C TYR A 370 -18.79 -18.15 -11.01
N ASP A 371 -20.03 -18.15 -10.51
CA ASP A 371 -20.75 -16.91 -10.22
C ASP A 371 -20.40 -16.31 -8.84
N VAL A 372 -19.79 -17.11 -7.94
CA VAL A 372 -19.50 -16.71 -6.55
C VAL A 372 -18.06 -17.04 -6.16
N LEU A 373 -17.30 -16.04 -5.70
CA LEU A 373 -16.01 -16.26 -5.03
C LEU A 373 -16.22 -16.42 -3.52
N VAL A 374 -15.77 -17.52 -2.93
CA VAL A 374 -15.80 -17.76 -1.48
C VAL A 374 -14.38 -17.80 -0.95
N THR A 375 -14.02 -16.88 -0.06
CA THR A 375 -12.68 -16.88 0.57
C THR A 375 -12.73 -17.54 1.93
N GLY A 376 -11.64 -18.21 2.33
CA GLY A 376 -11.61 -18.98 3.57
C GLY A 376 -12.45 -20.25 3.45
N SER A 377 -12.47 -20.85 2.25
CA SER A 377 -13.36 -21.96 1.88
C SER A 377 -13.14 -23.21 2.72
N SER A 378 -11.97 -23.36 3.35
CA SER A 378 -11.66 -24.50 4.22
C SER A 378 -12.16 -24.32 5.67
N GLY A 379 -12.49 -23.10 6.09
CA GLY A 379 -13.05 -22.78 7.40
C GLY A 379 -14.50 -23.22 7.58
N HIS A 380 -15.05 -23.13 8.79
CA HIS A 380 -16.43 -23.57 9.09
C HIS A 380 -17.47 -22.94 8.16
N LEU A 381 -17.55 -21.61 8.13
CA LEU A 381 -18.52 -20.90 7.30
C LEU A 381 -18.22 -21.02 5.81
N GLY A 382 -16.95 -20.95 5.42
CA GLY A 382 -16.54 -21.15 4.02
C GLY A 382 -16.95 -22.51 3.48
N THR A 383 -16.73 -23.58 4.25
CA THR A 383 -17.16 -24.94 3.88
C THR A 383 -18.68 -25.02 3.79
N ALA A 384 -19.41 -24.45 4.75
CA ALA A 384 -20.87 -24.43 4.72
C ALA A 384 -21.43 -23.74 3.46
N LEU A 385 -20.84 -22.61 3.07
CA LEU A 385 -21.18 -21.90 1.83
C LEU A 385 -20.86 -22.75 0.60
N MET A 386 -19.66 -23.34 0.53
CA MET A 386 -19.25 -24.18 -0.61
C MET A 386 -20.13 -25.41 -0.79
N LEU A 387 -20.60 -26.03 0.30
CA LEU A 387 -21.52 -27.18 0.25
C LEU A 387 -22.94 -26.79 -0.16
N SER A 388 -23.40 -25.59 0.25
CA SER A 388 -24.82 -25.20 0.09
C SER A 388 -25.11 -24.43 -1.19
N LEU A 389 -24.19 -23.59 -1.65
CA LEU A 389 -24.41 -22.74 -2.82
C LEU A 389 -24.82 -23.49 -4.11
N PRO A 390 -24.26 -24.68 -4.43
CA PRO A 390 -24.67 -25.45 -5.61
C PRO A 390 -26.15 -25.82 -5.63
N SER A 391 -26.71 -26.28 -4.51
CA SER A 391 -28.13 -26.64 -4.42
C SER A 391 -29.06 -25.42 -4.47
N LEU A 392 -28.51 -24.23 -4.24
CA LEU A 392 -29.20 -22.95 -4.33
C LEU A 392 -29.06 -22.28 -5.70
N GLY A 393 -28.45 -22.97 -6.68
CA GLY A 393 -28.34 -22.52 -8.07
C GLY A 393 -27.13 -21.63 -8.36
N PHE A 394 -26.17 -21.53 -7.44
CA PHE A 394 -24.93 -20.79 -7.63
C PHE A 394 -23.77 -21.74 -7.96
N ILE A 395 -22.76 -21.25 -8.66
CA ILE A 395 -21.55 -22.03 -8.95
C ILE A 395 -20.37 -21.38 -8.20
N PRO A 396 -19.99 -21.90 -7.02
CA PRO A 396 -18.98 -21.25 -6.19
C PRO A 396 -17.55 -21.68 -6.54
N PHE A 397 -16.60 -20.76 -6.36
CA PHE A 397 -15.17 -20.99 -6.42
C PHE A 397 -14.55 -20.66 -5.06
N GLY A 398 -13.98 -21.66 -4.41
CA GLY A 398 -13.37 -21.55 -3.09
C GLY A 398 -11.87 -21.25 -3.16
N ILE A 399 -11.41 -20.28 -2.37
CA ILE A 399 -10.00 -20.00 -2.14
C ILE A 399 -9.66 -20.04 -0.65
N ASP A 400 -8.45 -20.53 -0.35
CA ASP A 400 -7.92 -20.61 1.00
C ASP A 400 -6.40 -20.76 0.97
N ILE A 401 -5.71 -20.48 2.07
CA ILE A 401 -4.28 -20.78 2.22
C ILE A 401 -4.04 -22.29 2.44
N LEU A 402 -5.08 -23.05 2.81
CA LEU A 402 -5.02 -24.50 2.99
C LEU A 402 -5.73 -25.26 1.86
N PRO A 403 -5.13 -26.35 1.35
CA PRO A 403 -5.84 -27.28 0.47
C PRO A 403 -6.97 -27.97 1.23
N SER A 404 -8.14 -28.09 0.60
CA SER A 404 -9.30 -28.82 1.13
C SER A 404 -10.23 -29.24 -0.02
N PRO A 405 -11.18 -30.17 0.17
CA PRO A 405 -12.18 -30.50 -0.85
C PRO A 405 -13.00 -29.30 -1.35
N THR A 406 -13.07 -28.24 -0.54
CA THR A 406 -13.76 -26.98 -0.82
C THR A 406 -12.84 -25.88 -1.36
N THR A 407 -11.53 -26.12 -1.47
CA THR A 407 -10.56 -25.15 -1.98
C THR A 407 -10.23 -25.47 -3.43
N ASN A 408 -10.78 -24.69 -4.37
CA ASN A 408 -10.47 -24.80 -5.78
C ASN A 408 -9.08 -24.27 -6.11
N ARG A 409 -8.63 -23.22 -5.42
CA ARG A 409 -7.28 -22.67 -5.56
C ARG A 409 -6.69 -22.27 -4.22
N VAL A 410 -5.47 -22.75 -3.96
CA VAL A 410 -4.70 -22.40 -2.77
C VAL A 410 -3.98 -21.07 -2.99
N GLY A 411 -4.10 -20.14 -2.06
CA GLY A 411 -3.39 -18.87 -2.06
C GLY A 411 -3.90 -17.89 -1.01
N SER A 412 -3.13 -16.83 -0.78
CA SER A 412 -3.43 -15.83 0.25
C SER A 412 -4.15 -14.63 -0.34
N ILE A 413 -5.21 -14.17 0.34
CA ILE A 413 -5.89 -12.92 0.00
C ILE A 413 -5.01 -11.68 0.27
N SER A 414 -3.97 -11.82 1.09
CA SER A 414 -2.97 -10.78 1.33
C SER A 414 -2.05 -10.56 0.13
N ASP A 415 -1.95 -11.55 -0.76
CA ASP A 415 -1.27 -11.42 -2.05
C ASP A 415 -2.25 -10.81 -3.08
N ARG A 416 -2.03 -9.53 -3.38
CA ARG A 416 -2.86 -8.80 -4.35
C ARG A 416 -2.79 -9.39 -5.76
N ASN A 417 -1.63 -9.90 -6.18
CA ASN A 417 -1.45 -10.46 -7.53
C ASN A 417 -2.22 -11.78 -7.64
N PHE A 418 -2.18 -12.59 -6.59
CA PHE A 418 -3.02 -13.79 -6.51
C PHE A 418 -4.50 -13.43 -6.66
N VAL A 419 -5.00 -12.46 -5.89
CA VAL A 419 -6.41 -12.01 -6.01
C VAL A 419 -6.70 -11.47 -7.42
N ALA A 420 -5.81 -10.65 -7.99
CA ALA A 420 -5.97 -10.13 -9.36
C ALA A 420 -6.07 -11.25 -10.40
N SER A 421 -5.24 -12.28 -10.29
CA SER A 421 -5.26 -13.42 -11.22
C SER A 421 -6.59 -14.17 -11.22
N LEU A 422 -7.27 -14.26 -10.06
CA LEU A 422 -8.59 -14.90 -9.96
C LEU A 422 -9.64 -14.15 -10.79
N PHE A 423 -9.63 -12.81 -10.71
CA PHE A 423 -10.58 -11.96 -11.46
C PHE A 423 -10.17 -11.74 -12.93
N GLU A 424 -8.96 -12.15 -13.32
CA GLU A 424 -8.55 -12.21 -14.72
C GLU A 424 -8.98 -13.53 -15.37
N GLU A 425 -8.96 -14.63 -14.60
CA GLU A 425 -9.32 -15.96 -15.08
C GLU A 425 -10.82 -16.26 -15.00
N PHE A 426 -11.49 -15.75 -13.97
CA PHE A 426 -12.90 -16.04 -13.67
C PHE A 426 -13.73 -14.77 -13.53
N THR A 427 -15.01 -14.86 -13.89
CA THR A 427 -15.98 -13.77 -13.72
C THR A 427 -16.88 -14.06 -12.53
N PHE A 428 -16.71 -13.32 -11.44
CA PHE A 428 -17.58 -13.42 -10.26
C PHE A 428 -18.65 -12.33 -10.25
N LYS A 429 -19.89 -12.71 -9.92
CA LYS A 429 -20.98 -11.77 -9.63
C LYS A 429 -21.05 -11.44 -8.15
N HIS A 430 -20.64 -12.37 -7.30
CA HIS A 430 -20.70 -12.24 -5.86
C HIS A 430 -19.35 -12.59 -5.23
N VAL A 431 -18.94 -11.82 -4.22
CA VAL A 431 -17.78 -12.14 -3.37
C VAL A 431 -18.28 -12.35 -1.95
N LEU A 432 -18.01 -13.53 -1.39
CA LEU A 432 -18.33 -13.92 -0.02
C LEU A 432 -17.01 -14.06 0.76
N HIS A 433 -16.65 -13.01 1.49
CA HIS A 433 -15.35 -12.90 2.14
C HIS A 433 -15.38 -13.44 3.57
N ALA A 434 -15.15 -14.75 3.74
CA ALA A 434 -15.12 -15.43 5.04
C ALA A 434 -13.70 -15.72 5.58
N ALA A 435 -12.66 -15.53 4.77
CA ALA A 435 -11.27 -15.67 5.20
C ALA A 435 -10.94 -14.71 6.35
N THR A 436 -10.38 -15.23 7.44
CA THR A 436 -10.03 -14.42 8.61
C THR A 436 -9.12 -15.17 9.57
N LEU A 437 -8.26 -14.44 10.29
CA LEU A 437 -7.76 -14.89 11.58
C LEU A 437 -8.75 -14.45 12.67
N HIS A 438 -9.19 -15.38 13.52
CA HIS A 438 -10.20 -15.15 14.56
C HIS A 438 -9.69 -15.49 15.97
N LYS A 439 -10.58 -15.44 16.97
CA LYS A 439 -10.23 -15.60 18.40
C LYS A 439 -9.29 -16.79 18.70
N PRO A 440 -9.56 -18.03 18.23
CA PRO A 440 -8.62 -19.16 18.38
C PRO A 440 -7.18 -18.95 17.89
N HIS A 441 -6.90 -17.96 17.05
CA HIS A 441 -5.56 -17.69 16.51
C HIS A 441 -4.78 -16.63 17.30
N ILE A 442 -5.40 -15.97 18.29
CA ILE A 442 -4.75 -14.88 19.06
C ILE A 442 -3.50 -15.40 19.80
N CYS A 443 -3.51 -16.64 20.27
CA CYS A 443 -2.38 -17.25 20.97
C CYS A 443 -1.30 -17.83 20.04
N SER A 444 -1.55 -17.95 18.74
CA SER A 444 -0.61 -18.58 17.80
C SER A 444 -0.15 -17.67 16.66
N HIS A 445 -0.75 -16.50 16.51
CA HIS A 445 -0.41 -15.53 15.46
C HIS A 445 -0.14 -14.16 16.04
N THR A 446 0.78 -13.43 15.42
CA THR A 446 1.12 -12.06 15.80
C THR A 446 0.03 -11.07 15.40
N ASN A 447 -0.02 -9.92 16.06
CA ASN A 447 -0.94 -8.85 15.70
C ASN A 447 -0.79 -8.39 14.23
N GLN A 448 0.44 -8.42 13.70
CA GLN A 448 0.70 -8.06 12.31
C GLN A 448 0.04 -9.05 11.34
N GLN A 449 0.04 -10.34 11.63
CA GLN A 449 -0.64 -11.35 10.80
C GLN A 449 -2.16 -11.14 10.79
N PHE A 450 -2.74 -10.70 11.93
CA PHE A 450 -4.15 -10.30 11.97
C PHE A 450 -4.42 -9.09 11.08
N VAL A 451 -3.57 -8.06 11.10
CA VAL A 451 -3.69 -6.88 10.22
C VAL A 451 -3.58 -7.30 8.75
N GLU A 452 -2.58 -8.10 8.42
CA GLU A 452 -2.33 -8.57 7.06
C GLU A 452 -3.52 -9.37 6.51
N THR A 453 -4.04 -10.33 7.29
CA THR A 453 -5.16 -11.16 6.82
C THR A 453 -6.49 -10.40 6.84
N ASN A 454 -6.84 -9.78 7.96
CA ASN A 454 -8.18 -9.23 8.17
C ASN A 454 -8.36 -7.82 7.63
N ILE A 455 -7.28 -7.05 7.41
CA ILE A 455 -7.36 -5.68 6.86
C ILE A 455 -6.78 -5.66 5.45
N THR A 456 -5.50 -5.99 5.28
CA THR A 456 -4.85 -5.93 3.96
C THR A 456 -5.52 -6.88 2.97
N GLY A 457 -5.80 -8.12 3.37
CA GLY A 457 -6.49 -9.10 2.54
C GLY A 457 -7.91 -8.66 2.15
N THR A 458 -8.67 -8.05 3.07
CA THR A 458 -9.99 -7.49 2.78
C THR A 458 -9.91 -6.33 1.80
N LEU A 459 -8.95 -5.42 1.98
CA LEU A 459 -8.73 -4.28 1.08
C LEU A 459 -8.37 -4.74 -0.34
N ASN A 460 -7.49 -5.74 -0.47
CA ASN A 460 -7.14 -6.33 -1.76
C ASN A 460 -8.37 -6.87 -2.49
N LEU A 461 -9.22 -7.64 -1.80
CA LEU A 461 -10.45 -8.17 -2.38
C LEU A 461 -11.40 -7.05 -2.83
N LEU A 462 -11.61 -6.03 -2.00
CA LEU A 462 -12.47 -4.89 -2.31
C LEU A 462 -11.98 -4.12 -3.55
N GLU A 463 -10.70 -3.73 -3.57
CA GLU A 463 -10.13 -2.94 -4.66
C GLU A 463 -10.02 -3.74 -5.96
N VAL A 464 -9.58 -5.00 -5.90
CA VAL A 464 -9.45 -5.84 -7.10
C VAL A 464 -10.83 -6.17 -7.66
N SER A 465 -11.78 -6.58 -6.83
CA SER A 465 -13.14 -6.86 -7.31
C SER A 465 -13.78 -5.60 -7.89
N GLY A 466 -13.60 -4.43 -7.29
CA GLY A 466 -14.08 -3.17 -7.85
C GLY A 466 -13.46 -2.82 -9.20
N ALA A 467 -12.12 -2.92 -9.31
CA ALA A 467 -11.40 -2.60 -10.53
C ALA A 467 -11.69 -3.58 -11.69
N LYS A 468 -11.82 -4.87 -11.39
CA LYS A 468 -11.91 -5.93 -12.42
C LYS A 468 -13.33 -6.24 -12.86
N THR A 469 -14.33 -6.01 -12.01
CA THR A 469 -15.74 -6.23 -12.41
C THR A 469 -16.36 -5.07 -13.16
N LEU A 470 -15.76 -3.87 -13.14
CA LEU A 470 -16.24 -2.67 -13.85
C LEU A 470 -17.72 -2.36 -13.58
N GLY A 471 -18.14 -2.48 -12.31
CA GLY A 471 -19.52 -2.24 -11.88
C GLY A 471 -20.48 -3.42 -12.09
N LYS A 472 -20.00 -4.57 -12.58
CA LYS A 472 -20.80 -5.79 -12.75
C LYS A 472 -20.91 -6.65 -11.49
N LEU A 473 -20.19 -6.30 -10.40
CA LEU A 473 -20.32 -7.02 -9.14
C LEU A 473 -21.69 -6.72 -8.51
N GLU A 474 -22.48 -7.77 -8.27
CA GLU A 474 -23.83 -7.68 -7.73
C GLU A 474 -23.84 -7.65 -6.19
N SER A 475 -22.86 -8.29 -5.55
CA SER A 475 -22.70 -8.22 -4.09
C SER A 475 -21.27 -8.51 -3.61
N PHE A 476 -20.78 -7.71 -2.68
CA PHE A 476 -19.67 -8.04 -1.80
C PHE A 476 -20.19 -8.23 -0.39
N VAL A 477 -20.18 -9.47 0.12
CA VAL A 477 -20.61 -9.79 1.48
C VAL A 477 -19.39 -10.02 2.35
N PHE A 478 -19.19 -9.14 3.33
CA PHE A 478 -18.12 -9.24 4.30
C PHE A 478 -18.61 -9.89 5.59
N PHE A 479 -17.97 -10.98 6.02
CA PHE A 479 -18.27 -11.61 7.30
C PHE A 479 -17.44 -10.98 8.42
N SER A 480 -18.11 -10.15 9.21
CA SER A 480 -17.63 -9.60 10.47
C SER A 480 -18.08 -10.51 11.64
N THR A 481 -18.07 -10.01 12.86
CA THR A 481 -18.37 -10.78 14.07
C THR A 481 -19.08 -9.92 15.11
N THR A 482 -19.93 -10.54 15.92
CA THR A 482 -20.45 -9.92 17.15
C THR A 482 -19.37 -9.66 18.20
N SER A 483 -18.15 -10.23 18.06
CA SER A 483 -17.02 -9.91 18.93
C SER A 483 -16.56 -8.44 18.81
N THR A 484 -16.97 -7.74 17.75
CA THR A 484 -16.71 -6.30 17.53
C THR A 484 -17.26 -5.43 18.66
N PHE A 485 -18.39 -5.82 19.26
CA PHE A 485 -19.01 -5.08 20.36
C PHE A 485 -18.23 -5.19 21.68
N GLY A 486 -17.41 -6.23 21.86
CA GLY A 486 -16.45 -6.40 22.96
C GLY A 486 -16.95 -6.01 24.36
N MET A 487 -16.57 -4.82 24.87
CA MET A 487 -16.95 -4.32 26.21
C MET A 487 -18.41 -3.88 26.32
N ALA A 488 -19.06 -3.53 25.21
CA ALA A 488 -20.48 -3.20 25.21
C ALA A 488 -21.39 -4.41 25.50
N LEU A 489 -20.84 -5.63 25.49
CA LEU A 489 -21.59 -6.89 25.55
C LEU A 489 -21.97 -7.39 26.94
N SER A 490 -21.30 -6.95 28.01
CA SER A 490 -21.44 -7.62 29.32
C SER A 490 -21.55 -6.61 30.46
N PRO A 491 -22.77 -6.23 30.85
CA PRO A 491 -23.01 -5.46 32.07
C PRO A 491 -22.67 -6.31 33.31
N GLN A 492 -22.35 -5.64 34.42
CA GLN A 492 -22.03 -6.29 35.70
C GLN A 492 -23.21 -7.13 36.23
N PRO A 493 -22.98 -8.24 36.96
CA PRO A 493 -24.05 -8.99 37.60
C PRO A 493 -24.97 -8.10 38.44
N GLY A 494 -26.29 -8.26 38.29
CA GLY A 494 -27.30 -7.43 38.96
C GLY A 494 -27.82 -6.26 38.10
N ALA A 495 -27.14 -5.93 37.00
CA ALA A 495 -27.60 -4.96 36.02
C ALA A 495 -28.38 -5.64 34.88
N PRO A 496 -29.35 -4.95 34.23
CA PRO A 496 -30.12 -5.51 33.12
C PRO A 496 -29.23 -6.02 31.98
N ALA A 497 -29.66 -7.10 31.32
CA ALA A 497 -29.00 -7.62 30.12
C ALA A 497 -28.90 -6.55 29.03
N ALA A 498 -27.79 -6.55 28.28
CA ALA A 498 -27.60 -5.60 27.18
C ALA A 498 -28.34 -6.06 25.91
N TRP A 499 -29.20 -5.21 25.35
CA TRP A 499 -29.77 -5.41 24.02
C TRP A 499 -28.82 -4.86 22.97
N ILE A 500 -28.38 -5.72 22.04
CA ILE A 500 -27.33 -5.37 21.08
C ILE A 500 -27.91 -5.42 19.67
N ASP A 501 -28.10 -4.25 19.09
CA ASP A 501 -28.49 -4.02 17.69
C ASP A 501 -27.33 -3.36 16.90
N GLU A 502 -27.59 -2.96 15.66
CA GLU A 502 -26.60 -2.32 14.81
C GLU A 502 -26.16 -0.92 15.25
N ASP A 503 -26.94 -0.24 16.09
CA ASP A 503 -26.66 1.14 16.55
C ASP A 503 -25.72 1.15 17.76
N VAL A 504 -25.52 0.00 18.42
CA VAL A 504 -24.52 -0.14 19.48
C VAL A 504 -23.11 0.08 18.93
N VAL A 505 -22.40 1.03 19.52
CA VAL A 505 -21.02 1.36 19.15
C VAL A 505 -20.08 0.19 19.47
N PRO A 506 -19.31 -0.32 18.51
CA PRO A 506 -18.33 -1.37 18.76
C PRO A 506 -17.23 -0.93 19.72
N LEU A 507 -16.96 -1.74 20.76
CA LEU A 507 -15.84 -1.55 21.69
C LEU A 507 -15.00 -2.83 21.78
N PRO A 508 -14.15 -3.14 20.77
CA PRO A 508 -13.41 -4.39 20.70
C PRO A 508 -12.46 -4.62 21.89
N LYS A 509 -12.35 -5.89 22.34
CA LYS A 509 -11.49 -6.28 23.47
C LYS A 509 -10.13 -6.85 23.06
N ASN A 510 -9.92 -7.16 21.79
CA ASN A 510 -8.72 -7.85 21.30
C ASN A 510 -8.46 -7.59 19.81
N VAL A 511 -7.30 -8.07 19.32
CA VAL A 511 -6.83 -7.86 17.95
C VAL A 511 -7.81 -8.38 16.89
N TYR A 512 -8.52 -9.48 17.16
CA TYR A 512 -9.53 -9.99 16.24
C TYR A 512 -10.69 -9.00 16.08
N GLY A 513 -11.24 -8.52 17.20
CA GLY A 513 -12.36 -7.58 17.17
C GLY A 513 -12.00 -6.25 16.50
N ILE A 514 -10.83 -5.67 16.84
CA ILE A 514 -10.42 -4.37 16.29
C ILE A 514 -10.11 -4.44 14.79
N THR A 515 -9.47 -5.52 14.33
CA THR A 515 -9.20 -5.70 12.89
C THR A 515 -10.49 -5.93 12.09
N LYS A 516 -11.51 -6.56 12.68
CA LYS A 516 -12.83 -6.66 12.05
C LYS A 516 -13.55 -5.32 11.97
N VAL A 517 -13.53 -4.49 13.02
CA VAL A 517 -14.10 -3.13 12.95
C VAL A 517 -13.38 -2.30 11.89
N ALA A 518 -12.04 -2.32 11.87
CA ALA A 518 -11.27 -1.61 10.85
C ALA A 518 -11.61 -2.08 9.43
N ALA A 519 -11.80 -3.38 9.23
CA ALA A 519 -12.23 -3.93 7.93
C ALA A 519 -13.65 -3.50 7.53
N GLU A 520 -14.59 -3.36 8.49
CA GLU A 520 -15.91 -2.80 8.21
C GLU A 520 -15.82 -1.35 7.72
N ASP A 521 -14.92 -0.54 8.30
CA ASP A 521 -14.72 0.85 7.88
C ASP A 521 -14.03 0.93 6.50
N MET A 522 -13.13 -0.01 6.19
CA MET A 522 -12.59 -0.17 4.83
C MET A 522 -13.68 -0.53 3.83
N CYS A 523 -14.57 -1.47 4.18
CA CYS A 523 -15.74 -1.80 3.36
C CYS A 523 -16.60 -0.56 3.06
N TYR A 524 -16.85 0.29 4.07
CA TYR A 524 -17.61 1.53 3.90
C TYR A 524 -16.91 2.51 2.97
N LEU A 525 -15.61 2.74 3.19
CA LEU A 525 -14.81 3.65 2.39
C LEU A 525 -14.80 3.25 0.91
N ILE A 526 -14.52 1.97 0.62
CA ILE A 526 -14.47 1.49 -0.76
C ILE A 526 -15.84 1.48 -1.41
N HIS A 527 -16.91 1.12 -0.66
CA HIS A 527 -18.29 1.30 -1.12
C HIS A 527 -18.53 2.76 -1.57
N LYS A 528 -18.15 3.75 -0.75
CA LYS A 528 -18.33 5.17 -1.07
C LYS A 528 -17.52 5.62 -2.28
N GLN A 529 -16.30 5.11 -2.45
CA GLN A 529 -15.41 5.49 -3.53
C GLN A 529 -15.79 4.87 -4.88
N LEU A 530 -16.15 3.58 -4.88
CA LEU A 530 -16.34 2.79 -6.10
C LEU A 530 -17.80 2.48 -6.40
N GLY A 531 -18.73 2.78 -5.49
CA GLY A 531 -20.13 2.42 -5.64
C GLY A 531 -20.36 0.91 -5.65
N LEU A 532 -19.58 0.13 -4.91
CA LEU A 532 -19.79 -1.32 -4.81
C LEU A 532 -20.97 -1.65 -3.90
N PRO A 533 -21.84 -2.63 -4.24
CA PRO A 533 -22.85 -3.13 -3.32
C PRO A 533 -22.19 -3.98 -2.22
N VAL A 534 -21.98 -3.41 -1.03
CA VAL A 534 -21.25 -4.05 0.08
C VAL A 534 -22.15 -4.21 1.30
N LEU A 535 -22.39 -5.45 1.72
CA LEU A 535 -23.12 -5.75 2.97
C LEU A 535 -22.20 -6.45 3.98
N VAL A 536 -22.28 -6.04 5.23
CA VAL A 536 -21.51 -6.59 6.36
C VAL A 536 -22.42 -7.45 7.22
N LEU A 537 -22.05 -8.71 7.43
CA LEU A 537 -22.75 -9.64 8.30
C LEU A 537 -21.93 -9.89 9.58
N ARG A 538 -22.37 -9.34 10.70
CA ARG A 538 -21.78 -9.58 12.04
C ARG A 538 -22.35 -10.87 12.60
N THR A 539 -21.70 -11.99 12.30
CA THR A 539 -22.20 -13.30 12.73
C THR A 539 -21.98 -13.53 14.23
N SER A 540 -22.99 -14.10 14.86
CA SER A 540 -22.92 -14.63 16.23
C SER A 540 -22.24 -16.01 16.27
N ARG A 541 -22.21 -16.68 17.42
CA ARG A 541 -21.56 -17.99 17.55
C ARG A 541 -22.30 -19.04 16.72
N PHE A 542 -21.59 -19.91 16.01
CA PHE A 542 -22.19 -21.04 15.27
C PHE A 542 -21.34 -22.32 15.33
N PHE A 543 -20.19 -22.27 16.01
CA PHE A 543 -19.22 -23.35 16.09
C PHE A 543 -19.75 -24.58 16.86
N PRO A 544 -19.46 -25.81 16.37
CA PRO A 544 -19.83 -27.05 17.05
C PRO A 544 -18.89 -27.44 18.20
N GLU A 545 -17.72 -26.81 18.34
CA GLU A 545 -16.81 -27.00 19.47
C GLU A 545 -17.46 -26.59 20.81
N ALA A 546 -16.88 -27.07 21.92
CA ALA A 546 -17.35 -26.73 23.25
C ALA A 546 -17.21 -25.23 23.54
N ASP A 547 -17.93 -24.71 24.53
CA ASP A 547 -17.75 -23.32 25.00
C ASP A 547 -16.29 -23.11 25.43
N ASP A 548 -15.74 -21.92 25.27
CA ASP A 548 -14.40 -21.59 25.75
C ASP A 548 -14.33 -21.27 27.25
N ASP A 549 -15.48 -20.97 27.87
CA ASP A 549 -15.65 -20.79 29.30
C ASP A 549 -15.73 -22.15 30.02
N GLU A 550 -14.75 -22.45 30.87
CA GLU A 550 -14.65 -23.72 31.60
C GLU A 550 -15.77 -23.92 32.63
N ASP A 551 -16.21 -22.85 33.29
CA ASP A 551 -17.28 -22.91 34.27
C ASP A 551 -18.59 -23.28 33.58
N ARG A 552 -18.85 -22.70 32.40
CA ARG A 552 -20.04 -23.05 31.59
C ARG A 552 -20.00 -24.48 31.08
N ARG A 553 -18.84 -24.95 30.59
CA ARG A 553 -18.66 -26.34 30.15
C ARG A 553 -18.86 -27.35 31.27
N THR A 554 -18.42 -27.01 32.48
CA THR A 554 -18.52 -27.91 33.64
C THR A 554 -19.94 -27.92 34.22
N ALA A 555 -20.66 -26.79 34.12
CA ALA A 555 -21.98 -26.65 34.71
C ALA A 555 -23.10 -27.37 33.94
N MET A 556 -22.96 -27.54 32.62
CA MET A 556 -24.05 -27.96 31.74
C MET A 556 -23.54 -28.83 30.58
N GLU A 557 -24.40 -29.75 30.12
CA GLU A 557 -24.16 -30.51 28.89
C GLU A 557 -24.00 -29.57 27.68
N ASP A 558 -23.16 -29.96 26.73
CA ASP A 558 -22.80 -29.15 25.56
C ASP A 558 -24.02 -28.79 24.68
N ASP A 559 -24.89 -29.77 24.41
CA ASP A 559 -26.12 -29.54 23.63
C ASP A 559 -27.11 -28.63 24.37
N ASN A 560 -27.26 -28.82 25.69
CA ASN A 560 -28.09 -27.96 26.52
C ASN A 560 -27.65 -26.49 26.41
N LEU A 561 -26.34 -26.23 26.60
CA LEU A 561 -25.79 -24.88 26.50
C LEU A 561 -26.02 -24.28 25.11
N LYS A 562 -25.73 -25.03 24.05
CA LYS A 562 -25.88 -24.54 22.66
C LYS A 562 -27.33 -24.23 22.30
N VAL A 563 -28.30 -25.03 22.77
CA VAL A 563 -29.72 -24.74 22.57
C VAL A 563 -30.12 -23.46 23.28
N LEU A 564 -29.69 -23.23 24.52
CA LEU A 564 -29.93 -21.97 25.22
C LEU A 564 -29.30 -20.77 24.52
N GLU A 565 -28.11 -20.92 23.94
CA GLU A 565 -27.45 -19.85 23.19
C GLU A 565 -28.26 -19.37 21.98
N LEU A 566 -29.11 -20.21 21.36
CA LEU A 566 -29.97 -19.79 20.24
C LEU A 566 -31.00 -18.71 20.65
N ALA A 567 -31.25 -18.54 21.94
CA ALA A 567 -32.14 -17.49 22.41
C ALA A 567 -31.48 -16.11 22.44
N TYR A 568 -30.14 -16.02 22.45
CA TYR A 568 -29.48 -14.74 22.75
C TYR A 568 -28.12 -14.48 22.09
N ARG A 569 -27.36 -15.51 21.68
CA ARG A 569 -26.00 -15.33 21.17
C ARG A 569 -25.47 -16.31 20.12
N ARG A 570 -26.32 -17.19 19.57
CA ARG A 570 -25.94 -18.20 18.57
C ARG A 570 -26.86 -18.15 17.35
N CYS A 571 -26.34 -18.64 16.23
CA CYS A 571 -27.11 -18.96 15.04
C CYS A 571 -26.71 -20.37 14.57
N ASP A 572 -27.64 -21.12 13.99
CA ASP A 572 -27.27 -22.33 13.24
C ASP A 572 -26.59 -21.93 11.93
N ILE A 573 -25.59 -22.71 11.49
CA ILE A 573 -24.82 -22.37 10.30
C ILE A 573 -25.66 -22.36 9.01
N ALA A 574 -26.72 -23.17 8.93
CA ALA A 574 -27.65 -23.17 7.79
C ALA A 574 -28.45 -21.87 7.72
N ASP A 575 -28.76 -21.28 8.87
CA ASP A 575 -29.44 -19.99 8.95
C ASP A 575 -28.48 -18.83 8.61
N ILE A 576 -27.18 -18.94 8.91
CA ILE A 576 -26.17 -17.98 8.42
C ILE A 576 -26.02 -18.06 6.89
N VAL A 577 -26.03 -19.26 6.31
CA VAL A 577 -26.00 -19.45 4.86
C VAL A 577 -27.24 -18.84 4.21
N SER A 578 -28.44 -19.07 4.77
CA SER A 578 -29.67 -18.48 4.24
C SER A 578 -29.67 -16.94 4.33
N ALA A 579 -29.16 -16.37 5.43
CA ALA A 579 -28.96 -14.92 5.57
C ALA A 579 -28.01 -14.38 4.50
N THR A 580 -26.92 -15.10 4.23
CA THR A 580 -25.93 -14.74 3.21
C THR A 580 -26.57 -14.68 1.82
N VAL A 581 -27.40 -15.65 1.47
CA VAL A 581 -28.09 -15.70 0.18
C VAL A 581 -29.10 -14.56 0.05
N CYS A 582 -29.83 -14.23 1.13
CA CYS A 582 -30.67 -13.04 1.17
C CYS A 582 -29.85 -11.76 0.98
N ALA A 583 -28.71 -11.64 1.66
CA ALA A 583 -27.79 -10.52 1.51
C ALA A 583 -27.26 -10.38 0.07
N MET A 584 -26.85 -11.48 -0.57
CA MET A 584 -26.42 -11.47 -1.98
C MET A 584 -27.51 -10.91 -2.90
N LYS A 585 -28.77 -11.36 -2.72
CA LYS A 585 -29.91 -10.93 -3.53
C LYS A 585 -30.29 -9.46 -3.31
N LYS A 586 -30.07 -8.94 -2.10
CA LYS A 586 -30.47 -7.59 -1.69
C LYS A 586 -29.36 -6.55 -1.78
N ALA A 587 -28.09 -6.96 -1.93
CA ALA A 587 -26.95 -6.04 -1.90
C ALA A 587 -27.00 -4.95 -2.97
N SER A 588 -27.48 -5.27 -4.18
CA SER A 588 -27.62 -4.29 -5.27
C SER A 588 -28.68 -3.22 -4.99
N GLU A 589 -29.74 -3.56 -4.25
CA GLU A 589 -30.81 -2.65 -3.83
C GLU A 589 -30.38 -1.81 -2.62
N ILE A 590 -29.85 -2.47 -1.59
CA ILE A 590 -29.48 -1.85 -0.31
C ILE A 590 -28.19 -1.03 -0.43
N ARG A 591 -27.26 -1.49 -1.28
CA ARG A 591 -25.93 -0.91 -1.58
C ARG A 591 -24.94 -0.92 -0.41
N TRP A 592 -25.37 -0.52 0.78
CA TRP A 592 -24.56 -0.53 2.00
C TRP A 592 -25.41 -0.88 3.22
N GLY A 593 -24.95 -1.81 4.04
CA GLY A 593 -25.62 -2.15 5.30
C GLY A 593 -24.77 -3.03 6.19
N LYS A 594 -24.97 -2.90 7.50
CA LYS A 594 -24.45 -3.81 8.52
C LYS A 594 -25.63 -4.53 9.15
N TYR A 595 -25.46 -5.82 9.42
CA TYR A 595 -26.50 -6.69 9.98
C TYR A 595 -25.92 -7.65 11.01
N ILE A 596 -26.57 -7.74 12.18
CA ILE A 596 -26.32 -8.81 13.14
C ILE A 596 -27.01 -10.07 12.65
N ILE A 597 -26.25 -11.16 12.57
CA ILE A 597 -26.76 -12.48 12.19
C ILE A 597 -26.68 -13.41 13.42
N SER A 598 -27.77 -13.45 14.15
CA SER A 598 -28.06 -14.37 15.25
C SER A 598 -29.44 -14.99 15.08
N ALA A 599 -29.71 -16.12 15.72
CA ALA A 599 -31.08 -16.60 15.80
C ALA A 599 -31.92 -15.50 16.46
N PRO A 600 -33.05 -15.07 15.85
CA PRO A 600 -33.88 -14.02 16.42
C PRO A 600 -34.25 -14.34 17.86
N PRO A 601 -34.01 -13.42 18.80
CA PRO A 601 -34.28 -13.68 20.20
C PRO A 601 -35.79 -13.78 20.42
N PRO A 602 -36.26 -14.69 21.30
CA PRO A 602 -37.68 -14.82 21.61
C PRO A 602 -38.13 -13.77 22.66
N PHE A 603 -37.24 -12.84 23.03
CA PHE A 603 -37.45 -11.85 24.08
C PHE A 603 -37.86 -10.50 23.50
N SER A 604 -38.62 -9.73 24.28
CA SER A 604 -38.90 -8.33 23.95
C SER A 604 -37.86 -7.40 24.58
N ASN A 605 -37.50 -6.34 23.85
CA ASN A 605 -36.61 -5.30 24.34
C ASN A 605 -37.35 -4.34 25.28
N ASN A 606 -37.60 -4.76 26.52
CA ASN A 606 -38.15 -3.89 27.56
C ASN A 606 -37.36 -4.03 28.88
N PRO A 607 -37.34 -2.99 29.73
CA PRO A 607 -36.55 -2.99 30.96
C PRO A 607 -36.85 -4.15 31.91
N GLY A 608 -38.11 -4.59 32.00
CA GLY A 608 -38.52 -5.70 32.85
C GLY A 608 -37.92 -7.04 32.39
N THR A 609 -38.05 -7.34 31.09
CA THR A 609 -37.47 -8.55 30.49
C THR A 609 -35.95 -8.55 30.58
N LEU A 610 -35.28 -7.43 30.30
CA LEU A 610 -33.82 -7.34 30.39
C LEU A 610 -33.30 -7.51 31.82
N ALA A 611 -33.99 -6.98 32.83
CA ALA A 611 -33.66 -7.20 34.23
C ALA A 611 -33.94 -8.65 34.67
N ALA A 612 -35.02 -9.25 34.19
CA ALA A 612 -35.35 -10.65 34.48
C ALA A 612 -34.37 -11.63 33.84
N LEU A 613 -33.84 -11.34 32.64
CA LEU A 613 -32.77 -12.12 32.02
C LEU A 613 -31.47 -12.15 32.84
N ASP A 614 -31.22 -11.14 33.68
CA ASP A 614 -30.08 -11.16 34.60
C ASP A 614 -30.38 -11.98 35.86
N ARG A 615 -31.58 -11.84 36.43
CA ARG A 615 -31.94 -12.37 37.75
C ARG A 615 -32.57 -13.77 37.74
N ASN A 616 -33.45 -14.03 36.77
CA ASN A 616 -34.23 -15.25 36.66
C ASN A 616 -34.49 -15.61 35.17
N PRO A 617 -33.46 -16.04 34.42
CA PRO A 617 -33.64 -16.42 33.01
C PRO A 617 -34.69 -17.52 32.82
N GLU A 618 -34.80 -18.47 33.73
CA GLU A 618 -35.70 -19.62 33.61
C GLU A 618 -37.16 -19.20 33.39
N GLU A 619 -37.63 -18.22 34.14
CA GLU A 619 -38.97 -17.67 33.99
C GLU A 619 -39.15 -16.97 32.65
N VAL A 620 -38.16 -16.20 32.20
CA VAL A 620 -38.21 -15.51 30.91
C VAL A 620 -38.24 -16.50 29.75
N PHE A 621 -37.43 -17.56 29.81
CA PHE A 621 -37.41 -18.61 28.79
C PHE A 621 -38.74 -19.38 28.75
N ALA A 622 -39.32 -19.69 29.91
CA ALA A 622 -40.63 -20.35 30.01
C ALA A 622 -41.76 -19.51 29.40
N GLN A 623 -41.75 -18.20 29.63
CA GLN A 623 -42.72 -17.28 29.01
C GLN A 623 -42.50 -17.11 27.49
N ALA A 624 -41.24 -17.12 27.05
CA ALA A 624 -40.88 -16.84 25.67
C ALA A 624 -41.04 -18.04 24.73
N SER A 625 -40.99 -19.28 25.23
CA SER A 625 -41.13 -20.49 24.44
C SER A 625 -41.92 -21.58 25.19
N PRO A 626 -43.24 -21.71 24.93
CA PRO A 626 -44.05 -22.78 25.50
C PRO A 626 -43.43 -24.17 25.22
N GLY A 627 -43.50 -25.09 26.19
CA GLY A 627 -42.94 -26.44 26.05
C GLY A 627 -41.46 -26.58 26.45
N VAL A 628 -40.75 -25.48 26.73
CA VAL A 628 -39.32 -25.52 27.07
C VAL A 628 -39.06 -26.27 28.37
N GLN A 629 -39.91 -26.09 29.38
CA GLN A 629 -39.74 -26.72 30.70
C GLN A 629 -39.87 -28.25 30.59
N GLU A 630 -40.86 -28.73 29.85
CA GLU A 630 -41.11 -30.15 29.62
C GLU A 630 -39.96 -30.80 28.83
N VAL A 631 -39.49 -30.14 27.77
CA VAL A 631 -38.36 -30.61 26.95
C VAL A 631 -37.08 -30.70 27.79
N PHE A 632 -36.82 -29.69 28.61
CA PHE A 632 -35.61 -29.63 29.43
C PHE A 632 -35.67 -30.66 30.56
N GLN A 633 -36.80 -30.78 31.24
CA GLN A 633 -37.01 -31.78 32.28
C GLN A 633 -36.85 -33.20 31.72
N ALA A 634 -37.43 -33.50 30.56
CA ALA A 634 -37.33 -34.82 29.91
C ALA A 634 -35.88 -35.20 29.55
N ARG A 635 -34.98 -34.22 29.38
CA ARG A 635 -33.57 -34.42 29.02
C ARG A 635 -32.60 -34.23 30.19
N GLY A 636 -33.11 -33.87 31.38
CA GLY A 636 -32.26 -33.47 32.50
C GLY A 636 -31.47 -32.18 32.24
N TRP A 637 -31.93 -31.36 31.30
CA TRP A 637 -31.34 -30.07 30.98
C TRP A 637 -31.77 -29.00 31.99
N LYS A 638 -30.91 -28.00 32.17
CA LYS A 638 -31.05 -26.88 33.12
C LYS A 638 -31.08 -25.56 32.38
N CYS A 639 -31.61 -24.49 33.00
CA CYS A 639 -31.50 -23.13 32.45
C CYS A 639 -30.20 -22.44 32.91
N LEU A 640 -29.85 -21.32 32.25
CA LEU A 640 -28.77 -20.45 32.69
C LEU A 640 -29.15 -19.73 33.98
N LYS A 641 -28.17 -19.45 34.84
CA LYS A 641 -28.37 -18.59 36.02
C LYS A 641 -28.47 -17.10 35.65
N ARG A 642 -27.90 -16.73 34.50
CA ARG A 642 -27.80 -15.35 34.02
C ARG A 642 -27.65 -15.31 32.50
N VAL A 643 -28.33 -14.38 31.85
CA VAL A 643 -28.11 -13.97 30.46
C VAL A 643 -27.65 -12.52 30.46
N ASP A 644 -26.44 -12.26 29.99
CA ASP A 644 -25.81 -10.94 30.07
C ASP A 644 -26.14 -10.02 28.88
N ARG A 645 -26.56 -10.60 27.76
CA ARG A 645 -26.85 -9.89 26.51
C ARG A 645 -27.85 -10.60 25.63
N VAL A 646 -28.40 -9.89 24.66
CA VAL A 646 -29.23 -10.41 23.59
C VAL A 646 -28.83 -9.77 22.27
N TYR A 647 -28.51 -10.57 21.25
CA TYR A 647 -28.28 -10.07 19.89
C TYR A 647 -29.59 -9.94 19.11
N ASP A 648 -29.91 -8.73 18.68
CA ASP A 648 -31.09 -8.45 17.87
C ASP A 648 -30.77 -8.60 16.38
N SER A 649 -31.48 -9.50 15.71
CA SER A 649 -31.36 -9.70 14.26
C SER A 649 -32.59 -9.21 13.49
N SER A 650 -33.45 -8.42 14.13
CA SER A 650 -34.70 -7.93 13.54
C SER A 650 -34.46 -7.09 12.29
N LYS A 651 -33.35 -6.35 12.22
CA LYS A 651 -32.96 -5.60 11.03
C LYS A 651 -32.70 -6.51 9.83
N ALA A 652 -31.94 -7.59 10.04
CA ALA A 652 -31.66 -8.59 9.01
C ALA A 652 -32.95 -9.27 8.52
N VAL A 653 -33.86 -9.62 9.44
CA VAL A 653 -35.18 -10.19 9.09
C VAL A 653 -35.99 -9.23 8.21
N ARG A 654 -36.09 -7.95 8.59
CA ARG A 654 -36.89 -6.94 7.87
C ARG A 654 -36.28 -6.54 6.53
N GLU A 655 -35.01 -6.17 6.50
CA GLU A 655 -34.38 -5.56 5.32
C GLU A 655 -33.88 -6.59 4.30
N LEU A 656 -33.38 -7.74 4.77
CA LEU A 656 -32.93 -8.82 3.87
C LEU A 656 -34.07 -9.77 3.48
N GLY A 657 -35.21 -9.73 4.19
CA GLY A 657 -36.26 -10.75 4.06
C GLY A 657 -35.77 -12.12 4.54
N TRP A 658 -34.98 -12.14 5.62
CA TRP A 658 -34.37 -13.37 6.13
C TRP A 658 -35.33 -14.13 7.06
N GLU A 659 -35.56 -15.41 6.75
CA GLU A 659 -36.45 -16.30 7.52
C GLU A 659 -35.67 -17.48 8.14
N PRO A 660 -35.17 -17.34 9.38
CA PRO A 660 -34.41 -18.41 10.04
C PRO A 660 -35.30 -19.59 10.47
N ARG A 661 -34.73 -20.80 10.37
CA ARG A 661 -35.41 -22.08 10.63
C ARG A 661 -35.06 -22.69 11.98
N TYR A 662 -33.93 -22.32 12.56
CA TYR A 662 -33.38 -22.86 13.81
C TYR A 662 -33.38 -21.79 14.92
N THR A 663 -34.48 -21.04 15.04
CA THR A 663 -34.72 -20.16 16.19
C THR A 663 -34.97 -20.96 17.46
N PHE A 664 -34.70 -20.39 18.64
CA PHE A 664 -34.90 -21.07 19.92
C PHE A 664 -36.26 -21.80 20.05
N GLY A 665 -37.38 -21.10 19.81
CA GLY A 665 -38.72 -21.70 19.90
C GLY A 665 -38.94 -22.88 18.95
N LYS A 666 -38.62 -22.71 17.67
CA LYS A 666 -38.67 -23.80 16.67
C LYS A 666 -37.80 -25.00 17.07
N VAL A 667 -36.64 -24.76 17.69
CA VAL A 667 -35.76 -25.83 18.17
C VAL A 667 -36.35 -26.56 19.38
N VAL A 668 -36.99 -25.85 20.31
CA VAL A 668 -37.74 -26.48 21.41
C VAL A 668 -38.86 -27.36 20.86
N GLU A 669 -39.63 -26.90 19.87
CA GLU A 669 -40.67 -27.70 19.22
C GLU A 669 -40.11 -28.96 18.52
N ARG A 670 -38.95 -28.86 17.86
CA ARG A 670 -38.26 -30.01 17.25
C ARG A 670 -37.83 -31.03 18.30
N LEU A 671 -37.22 -30.56 19.38
CA LEU A 671 -36.78 -31.43 20.48
C LEU A 671 -37.97 -32.13 21.16
N ALA A 672 -39.11 -31.46 21.30
CA ALA A 672 -40.35 -32.07 21.79
C ALA A 672 -40.82 -33.24 20.91
N LYS A 673 -40.55 -33.19 19.60
CA LYS A 673 -40.85 -34.25 18.62
C LYS A 673 -39.75 -35.31 18.51
N GLY A 674 -38.66 -35.18 19.27
CA GLY A 674 -37.50 -36.09 19.18
C GLY A 674 -36.58 -35.82 17.97
N GLU A 675 -36.73 -34.68 17.30
CA GLU A 675 -35.87 -34.27 16.19
C GLU A 675 -34.55 -33.63 16.67
N ALA A 676 -33.58 -33.55 15.78
CA ALA A 676 -32.31 -32.88 16.05
C ALA A 676 -32.48 -31.35 16.17
N TRP A 677 -31.77 -30.74 17.14
CA TRP A 677 -31.81 -29.29 17.38
C TRP A 677 -31.01 -28.48 16.36
N ARG A 678 -29.99 -29.09 15.74
CA ARG A 678 -29.07 -28.48 14.78
C ARG A 678 -29.34 -28.95 13.37
N SER A 679 -28.93 -28.16 12.37
CA SER A 679 -29.07 -28.55 10.97
C SER A 679 -28.19 -29.73 10.57
N GLU A 680 -28.59 -30.42 9.51
CA GLU A 680 -27.75 -31.43 8.87
C GLU A 680 -26.43 -30.80 8.36
N LEU A 681 -26.47 -29.55 7.90
CA LEU A 681 -25.29 -28.81 7.47
C LEU A 681 -24.28 -28.63 8.62
N THR A 682 -24.75 -28.36 9.84
CA THR A 682 -23.89 -28.33 11.04
C THR A 682 -23.16 -29.67 11.25
N VAL A 683 -23.83 -30.79 10.98
CA VAL A 683 -23.23 -32.14 11.07
C VAL A 683 -22.23 -32.38 9.93
N GLN A 684 -22.58 -32.02 8.69
CA GLN A 684 -21.73 -32.22 7.51
C GLN A 684 -20.45 -31.37 7.56
N VAL A 685 -20.53 -30.12 8.02
CA VAL A 685 -19.35 -29.25 8.19
C VAL A 685 -18.44 -29.78 9.30
N GLY A 686 -19.03 -30.33 10.37
CA GLY A 686 -18.31 -30.90 11.50
C GLY A 686 -17.50 -29.90 12.29
N LYS A 687 -16.72 -30.41 13.25
CA LYS A 687 -15.69 -29.64 13.96
C LYS A 687 -14.47 -29.48 13.07
N LYS A 688 -13.76 -28.36 13.17
CA LYS A 688 -12.50 -28.14 12.43
C LYS A 688 -11.41 -27.67 13.38
N GLY A 689 -10.28 -28.36 13.39
CA GLY A 689 -9.09 -27.93 14.13
C GLY A 689 -8.42 -26.73 13.44
N TYR A 690 -8.25 -25.63 14.17
CA TYR A 690 -7.63 -24.40 13.64
C TYR A 690 -6.09 -24.41 13.63
N HIS A 691 -5.47 -25.44 14.22
CA HIS A 691 -4.01 -25.54 14.35
C HIS A 691 -3.56 -26.96 14.03
N ALA A 692 -2.27 -27.10 13.70
CA ALA A 692 -1.64 -28.42 13.54
C ALA A 692 -1.41 -29.11 14.90
N GLU A 693 -1.19 -28.32 15.95
CA GLU A 693 -0.98 -28.78 17.33
C GLU A 693 -2.08 -28.24 18.24
N SER A 694 -2.54 -29.05 19.20
CA SER A 694 -3.67 -28.69 20.04
C SER A 694 -3.26 -27.74 21.19
N THR A 695 -3.78 -26.53 21.20
CA THR A 695 -3.61 -25.51 22.26
C THR A 695 -4.90 -25.20 23.06
N GLY A 696 -6.02 -25.90 22.81
CA GLY A 696 -7.29 -25.75 23.55
C GLY A 696 -8.50 -26.45 22.91
N VAL A 697 -9.72 -26.12 23.35
CA VAL A 697 -10.97 -26.76 22.86
C VAL A 697 -11.25 -26.52 21.36
N TYR A 698 -10.64 -25.50 20.76
CA TYR A 698 -10.78 -25.15 19.36
C TYR A 698 -9.71 -25.79 18.45
N THR A 699 -8.84 -26.61 19.00
CA THR A 699 -7.63 -27.06 18.29
C THR A 699 -7.48 -28.57 18.26
N GLN A 700 -8.43 -29.31 18.87
CA GLN A 700 -8.51 -30.76 18.75
C GLN A 700 -9.08 -31.09 17.36
N ARG A 701 -8.32 -31.85 16.56
CA ARG A 701 -8.76 -32.33 15.24
C ARG A 701 -9.67 -33.54 15.35
#